data_AF-A0A518HA18-F1
#
_entry.id   AF-A0A518HA18-F1
#
_cell.length_a   1.000
_cell.length_b   1.000
_cell.length_c   1.000
_cell.angle_alpha   90.00
_cell.angle_beta   90.00
_cell.angle_gamma   90.00
#
_symmetry.space_group_name_H-M   'P 1'
#
loop_
_entity.id
_entity.type
_entity.pdbx_description
1 polymer ?
#
loop_
_entity_poly.entity_id
_entity_poly.type
_entity_poly.pdbx_seq_one_letter_code
_entity_poly.pdbx_strand_id
1 'polypeptide(L)'
;MAKKKPQPPKIGPKKSPKKRARPEPEPPAGLPDRRAMEGVMREFLGGLFGGPAADTPLDQAQQLVYEAFEEPDPKKRAKLAKQALDRSPDCADAYVLLAEQAKTRKEALGLYEQAVAAGERAIGPDAFTEDVGHFWGLLETRPYMRAREGLAHTLWTLGRREEAVGHLQAMLRLNPGDNRGLRYTLASWLLDLDRDDELARLLEQYDEGSATWAYTRALLAFRRQGDTPEARKQLKTARKANKHVPAYLLGEEPMPPEQPPSYSPGDESEAVIYAAAGLSAWRSTPGALTWLREATKGATKKRKAKEPKAAGPSAVGKARLKKLPQEFDAWQADCRPLGSLVEHEGGMVQPWIVLVASRSGGLILAQEMSLEPPSAALMWDVPARAMGEPMMEQPHRPTEVQVRPDPLWDELRPHLDDLGVECVEADELDLIGFVLDDLAKHLTREEPPGLLEMPGIMPDGGAGFYEAAAEFYRQAPWKRLGYEEAIRVECDRYESGPWYAVVMGQSGLTLGVALYEDLGLLRRMWSGELSEEENARLTVALTVTFDPESQMPTADLLAAREHGWAVAGPEAYPSAFRKEKGLSMRPPLAWELELLEGCLRALPRFIAGHPPGDPKTHRMTVPVATGELTLALSWVEEE
;
A
#
# COMPACT_ATOMS: atom_id res chain seq x y z
N MET A 1 -50.33 45.12 55.70
CA MET A 1 -49.51 46.19 55.08
C MET A 1 -48.50 45.57 54.13
N ALA A 2 -48.30 46.21 52.97
CA ALA A 2 -47.18 46.12 52.03
C ALA A 2 -46.72 44.74 51.49
N LYS A 3 -47.25 44.40 50.30
CA LYS A 3 -46.72 43.41 49.35
C LYS A 3 -45.39 43.90 48.75
N LYS A 4 -44.32 43.09 48.84
CA LYS A 4 -43.12 43.20 47.97
C LYS A 4 -43.12 42.02 47.01
N LYS A 5 -43.19 42.30 45.71
CA LYS A 5 -43.15 41.33 44.60
C LYS A 5 -41.77 40.65 44.52
N PRO A 6 -41.68 39.31 44.38
CA PRO A 6 -40.44 38.62 44.02
C PRO A 6 -40.18 38.66 42.50
N GLN A 7 -38.89 38.67 42.13
CA GLN A 7 -38.37 38.71 40.76
C GLN A 7 -38.82 37.52 39.90
N PRO A 8 -38.98 37.70 38.57
CA PRO A 8 -39.30 36.62 37.64
C PRO A 8 -38.09 35.69 37.40
N PRO A 9 -38.31 34.38 37.17
CA PRO A 9 -37.26 33.39 37.04
C PRO A 9 -36.55 33.43 35.67
N LYS A 10 -35.26 33.12 35.68
CA LYS A 10 -34.39 32.98 34.50
C LYS A 10 -34.84 31.82 33.62
N ILE A 11 -35.05 32.09 32.33
CA ILE A 11 -35.37 31.11 31.28
C ILE A 11 -34.08 30.39 30.88
N GLY A 12 -33.96 29.10 31.21
CA GLY A 12 -32.94 28.21 30.66
C GLY A 12 -33.30 27.73 29.24
N PRO A 13 -32.32 27.29 28.43
CA PRO A 13 -32.54 26.94 27.04
C PRO A 13 -33.41 25.68 26.90
N LYS A 14 -34.39 25.76 25.98
CA LYS A 14 -35.35 24.70 25.64
C LYS A 14 -34.65 23.43 25.17
N LYS A 15 -34.96 22.28 25.79
CA LYS A 15 -34.66 20.96 25.23
C LYS A 15 -35.47 20.76 23.94
N SER A 16 -34.78 20.55 22.83
CA SER A 16 -35.36 20.12 21.56
C SER A 16 -36.02 18.73 21.71
N PRO A 17 -37.15 18.45 21.01
CA PRO A 17 -37.81 17.16 21.10
C PRO A 17 -36.94 16.09 20.44
N LYS A 18 -36.74 14.94 21.13
CA LYS A 18 -36.09 13.76 20.58
C LYS A 18 -36.80 13.33 19.30
N LYS A 19 -36.16 13.50 18.15
CA LYS A 19 -36.56 12.85 16.89
C LYS A 19 -36.53 11.34 17.15
N ARG A 20 -37.70 10.68 17.07
CA ARG A 20 -37.75 9.22 16.90
C ARG A 20 -36.95 8.90 15.64
N ALA A 21 -35.95 8.03 15.77
CA ALA A 21 -35.25 7.49 14.61
C ALA A 21 -36.29 6.91 13.64
N ARG A 22 -36.22 7.32 12.37
CA ARG A 22 -36.91 6.60 11.31
C ARG A 22 -36.34 5.18 11.29
N PRO A 23 -37.16 4.14 11.10
CA PRO A 23 -36.62 2.83 10.75
C PRO A 23 -35.74 3.01 9.52
N GLU A 24 -34.56 2.40 9.53
CA GLU A 24 -33.77 2.26 8.31
C GLU A 24 -34.64 1.65 7.22
N PRO A 25 -34.59 2.15 5.98
CA PRO A 25 -35.30 1.51 4.88
C PRO A 25 -34.75 0.09 4.74
N GLU A 26 -35.64 -0.91 4.78
CA GLU A 26 -35.28 -2.28 4.43
C GLU A 26 -34.59 -2.28 3.05
N PRO A 27 -33.49 -3.05 2.88
CA PRO A 27 -32.85 -3.16 1.59
C PRO A 27 -33.88 -3.65 0.56
N PRO A 28 -33.82 -3.16 -0.70
CA PRO A 28 -34.72 -3.65 -1.74
C PRO A 28 -34.62 -5.17 -1.80
N ALA A 29 -35.77 -5.85 -1.90
CA ALA A 29 -35.83 -7.31 -2.01
C ALA A 29 -34.80 -7.77 -3.05
N GLY A 30 -33.75 -8.45 -2.56
CA GLY A 30 -32.66 -8.92 -3.40
C GLY A 30 -33.21 -9.84 -4.48
N LEU A 31 -32.62 -9.80 -5.67
CA LEU A 31 -32.86 -10.86 -6.66
C LEU A 31 -32.59 -12.21 -5.99
N PRO A 32 -33.42 -13.25 -6.24
CA PRO A 32 -33.20 -14.58 -5.66
C PRO A 32 -31.81 -15.11 -5.99
N ASP A 33 -31.23 -15.91 -5.09
CA ASP A 33 -29.90 -16.50 -5.31
C ASP A 33 -29.91 -17.28 -6.63
N ARG A 34 -28.98 -16.96 -7.53
CA ARG A 34 -28.91 -17.57 -8.86
C ARG A 34 -28.74 -19.09 -8.78
N ARG A 35 -28.15 -19.61 -7.70
CA ARG A 35 -28.02 -21.04 -7.43
C ARG A 35 -29.37 -21.68 -7.09
N ALA A 36 -30.23 -20.97 -6.35
CA ALA A 36 -31.59 -21.43 -6.06
C ALA A 36 -32.49 -21.43 -7.32
N MET A 37 -32.29 -20.47 -8.24
CA MET A 37 -32.99 -20.46 -9.52
C MET A 37 -32.71 -21.70 -10.40
N GLU A 38 -31.61 -22.41 -10.18
CA GLU A 38 -31.30 -23.68 -10.86
C GLU A 38 -32.31 -24.78 -10.52
N GLY A 39 -32.82 -24.79 -9.28
CA GLY A 39 -33.89 -25.70 -8.86
C GLY A 39 -35.18 -25.48 -9.63
N VAL A 40 -35.58 -24.21 -9.78
CA VAL A 40 -36.77 -23.82 -10.57
C VAL A 40 -36.60 -24.21 -12.04
N MET A 41 -35.41 -23.98 -12.61
CA MET A 41 -35.10 -24.37 -13.99
C MET A 41 -35.14 -25.89 -14.17
N ARG A 42 -34.63 -26.66 -13.20
CA ARG A 42 -34.67 -28.12 -13.22
C ARG A 42 -36.11 -28.66 -13.17
N GLU A 43 -36.95 -28.12 -12.28
CA GLU A 43 -38.37 -28.51 -12.19
C GLU A 43 -39.11 -28.19 -13.50
N PHE A 44 -38.87 -27.00 -14.06
CA PHE A 44 -39.45 -26.60 -15.34
C PHE A 44 -39.04 -27.52 -16.51
N LEU A 45 -37.74 -27.83 -16.63
CA LEU A 45 -37.23 -28.75 -17.66
C LEU A 45 -37.76 -30.17 -17.48
N GLY A 46 -37.85 -30.66 -16.23
CA GLY A 46 -38.45 -31.95 -15.90
C GLY A 46 -39.92 -32.04 -16.33
N GLY A 47 -40.70 -30.98 -16.08
CA GLY A 47 -42.11 -30.90 -16.49
C GLY A 47 -42.32 -30.79 -18.00
N LEU A 48 -41.40 -30.16 -18.74
CA LEU A 48 -41.52 -29.96 -20.18
C LEU A 48 -41.06 -31.17 -21.01
N PHE A 49 -40.03 -31.88 -20.57
CA PHE A 49 -39.40 -32.97 -21.31
C PHE A 49 -39.60 -34.36 -20.71
N GLY A 50 -40.37 -34.48 -19.62
CA GLY A 50 -40.64 -35.77 -18.97
C GLY A 50 -39.38 -36.41 -18.36
N GLY A 51 -38.43 -35.58 -17.90
CA GLY A 51 -37.28 -36.05 -17.13
C GLY A 51 -37.72 -36.72 -15.83
N PRO A 52 -36.89 -37.58 -15.21
CA PRO A 52 -37.24 -38.18 -13.94
C PRO A 52 -37.60 -37.07 -12.93
N ALA A 53 -38.67 -37.28 -12.17
CA ALA A 53 -38.93 -36.46 -10.99
C ALA A 53 -37.71 -36.55 -10.04
N ALA A 54 -37.65 -35.74 -8.98
CA ALA A 54 -36.60 -35.83 -7.96
C ALA A 54 -36.63 -37.19 -7.22
N ASP A 55 -36.25 -38.25 -7.91
CA ASP A 55 -36.48 -39.65 -7.55
C ASP A 55 -35.19 -40.29 -7.00
N THR A 56 -34.02 -39.73 -7.30
CA THR A 56 -32.77 -40.21 -6.71
C THR A 56 -32.51 -39.57 -5.36
N PRO A 57 -31.81 -40.27 -4.43
CA PRO A 57 -31.37 -39.66 -3.17
C PRO A 57 -30.54 -38.39 -3.38
N LEU A 58 -29.78 -38.30 -4.49
CA LEU A 58 -28.99 -37.12 -4.84
C LEU A 58 -29.87 -35.93 -5.25
N ASP A 59 -30.94 -36.15 -6.04
CA ASP A 59 -31.86 -35.08 -6.42
C ASP A 59 -32.61 -34.53 -5.21
N GLN A 60 -33.02 -35.41 -4.29
CA GLN A 60 -33.64 -35.01 -3.01
C GLN A 60 -32.66 -34.21 -2.13
N ALA A 61 -31.40 -34.63 -2.08
CA ALA A 61 -30.35 -33.89 -1.38
C ALA A 61 -30.16 -32.49 -2.00
N GLN A 62 -30.08 -32.40 -3.33
CA GLN A 62 -29.89 -31.14 -4.04
C GLN A 62 -31.07 -30.18 -3.84
N GLN A 63 -32.30 -30.68 -3.74
CA GLN A 63 -33.47 -29.85 -3.45
C GLN A 63 -33.36 -29.16 -2.08
N LEU A 64 -32.89 -29.88 -1.06
CA LEU A 64 -32.62 -29.30 0.27
C LEU A 64 -31.53 -28.23 0.20
N VAL A 65 -30.56 -28.38 -0.70
CA VAL A 65 -29.50 -27.36 -0.89
C VAL A 65 -30.04 -26.13 -1.61
N TYR A 66 -30.95 -26.26 -2.57
CA TYR A 66 -31.61 -25.10 -3.18
C TYR A 66 -32.42 -24.30 -2.15
N GLU A 67 -33.13 -24.97 -1.24
CA GLU A 67 -33.79 -24.31 -0.10
C GLU A 67 -32.75 -23.63 0.81
N ALA A 68 -31.61 -24.28 1.04
CA ALA A 68 -30.55 -23.73 1.87
C ALA A 68 -29.91 -22.46 1.28
N PHE A 69 -29.82 -22.33 -0.05
CA PHE A 69 -29.30 -21.11 -0.69
C PHE A 69 -30.15 -19.88 -0.41
N GLU A 70 -31.46 -20.04 -0.24
CA GLU A 70 -32.38 -18.94 0.07
C GLU A 70 -32.51 -18.67 1.58
N GLU A 71 -32.02 -19.58 2.44
CA GLU A 71 -32.15 -19.44 3.88
C GLU A 71 -31.12 -18.44 4.43
N PRO A 72 -31.54 -17.30 5.01
CA PRO A 72 -30.63 -16.28 5.54
C PRO A 72 -29.95 -16.68 6.85
N ASP A 73 -30.54 -17.57 7.66
CA ASP A 73 -29.96 -18.01 8.94
C ASP A 73 -28.84 -19.05 8.70
N PRO A 74 -27.57 -18.73 9.03
CA PRO A 74 -26.45 -19.66 8.84
C PRO A 74 -26.65 -21.00 9.54
N LYS A 75 -27.23 -21.02 10.76
CA LYS A 75 -27.42 -22.27 11.50
C LYS A 75 -28.43 -23.19 10.81
N LYS A 76 -29.49 -22.61 10.24
CA LYS A 76 -30.48 -23.38 9.47
C LYS A 76 -29.91 -23.81 8.13
N ARG A 77 -29.17 -22.95 7.44
CA ARG A 77 -28.45 -23.29 6.20
C ARG A 77 -27.52 -24.48 6.39
N ALA A 78 -26.68 -24.45 7.43
CA ALA A 78 -25.80 -25.57 7.79
C ALA A 78 -26.58 -26.84 8.17
N LYS A 79 -27.75 -26.71 8.80
CA LYS A 79 -28.62 -27.86 9.11
C LYS A 79 -29.19 -28.50 7.85
N LEU A 80 -29.68 -27.70 6.91
CA LEU A 80 -30.19 -28.18 5.62
C LEU A 80 -29.09 -28.87 4.80
N ALA A 81 -27.89 -28.30 4.76
CA ALA A 81 -26.73 -28.92 4.13
C ALA A 81 -26.39 -30.30 4.76
N LYS A 82 -26.39 -30.41 6.10
CA LYS A 82 -26.20 -31.70 6.78
C LYS A 82 -27.30 -32.71 6.46
N GLN A 83 -28.55 -32.27 6.42
CA GLN A 83 -29.68 -33.12 6.02
C GLN A 83 -29.54 -33.59 4.56
N ALA A 84 -29.03 -32.76 3.66
CA ALA A 84 -28.73 -33.16 2.29
C ALA A 84 -27.66 -34.27 2.25
N LEU A 85 -26.60 -34.16 3.05
CA LEU A 85 -25.56 -35.19 3.16
C LEU A 85 -26.08 -36.51 3.76
N ASP A 86 -27.01 -36.45 4.72
CA ASP A 86 -27.68 -37.64 5.26
C ASP A 86 -28.51 -38.37 4.17
N ARG A 87 -29.01 -37.64 3.16
CA ARG A 87 -29.73 -38.21 2.01
C ARG A 87 -28.78 -38.76 0.96
N SER A 88 -27.73 -38.01 0.62
CA SER A 88 -26.71 -38.44 -0.32
C SER A 88 -25.34 -37.84 0.03
N PRO A 89 -24.30 -38.67 0.27
CA PRO A 89 -22.94 -38.20 0.47
C PRO A 89 -22.28 -37.66 -0.81
N ASP A 90 -22.97 -37.75 -1.95
CA ASP A 90 -22.47 -37.25 -3.25
C ASP A 90 -23.04 -35.85 -3.59
N CYS A 91 -23.76 -35.21 -2.65
CA CYS A 91 -24.25 -33.86 -2.81
C CYS A 91 -23.13 -32.82 -2.61
N ALA A 92 -22.41 -32.48 -3.69
CA ALA A 92 -21.28 -31.56 -3.65
C ALA A 92 -21.62 -30.16 -3.06
N ASP A 93 -22.76 -29.58 -3.43
CA ASP A 93 -23.14 -28.24 -2.95
C ASP A 93 -23.42 -28.22 -1.44
N ALA A 94 -23.82 -29.35 -0.83
CA ALA A 94 -23.99 -29.41 0.61
C ALA A 94 -22.64 -29.23 1.33
N TYR A 95 -21.56 -29.84 0.82
CA TYR A 95 -20.21 -29.57 1.32
C TYR A 95 -19.76 -28.14 1.04
N VAL A 96 -20.07 -27.57 -0.14
CA VAL A 96 -19.78 -26.16 -0.45
C VAL A 96 -20.43 -25.22 0.58
N LEU A 97 -21.70 -25.43 0.91
CA LEU A 97 -22.41 -24.64 1.91
C LEU A 97 -21.80 -24.74 3.30
N LEU A 98 -21.30 -25.91 3.69
CA LEU A 98 -20.60 -26.09 4.95
C LEU A 98 -19.23 -25.40 4.91
N ALA A 99 -18.51 -25.49 3.79
CA ALA A 99 -17.21 -24.85 3.62
C ALA A 99 -17.30 -23.32 3.64
N GLU A 100 -18.32 -22.74 3.01
CA GLU A 100 -18.62 -21.30 3.06
C GLU A 100 -18.88 -20.79 4.49
N GLN A 101 -19.24 -21.68 5.42
CA GLN A 101 -19.55 -21.38 6.82
C GLN A 101 -18.54 -21.94 7.81
N ALA A 102 -17.45 -22.52 7.31
CA ALA A 102 -16.38 -23.07 8.14
C ALA A 102 -15.73 -21.96 8.96
N LYS A 103 -15.28 -22.31 10.18
CA LYS A 103 -14.67 -21.32 11.09
C LYS A 103 -13.21 -21.07 10.79
N THR A 104 -12.55 -22.03 10.13
CA THR A 104 -11.14 -21.96 9.78
C THR A 104 -10.96 -22.29 8.31
N ARG A 105 -9.92 -21.75 7.69
CA ARG A 105 -9.58 -22.03 6.29
C ARG A 105 -9.21 -23.50 6.08
N LYS A 106 -8.60 -24.14 7.08
CA LYS A 106 -8.28 -25.58 7.07
C LYS A 106 -9.53 -26.46 7.08
N GLU A 107 -10.54 -26.11 7.89
CA GLU A 107 -11.85 -26.78 7.85
C GLU A 107 -12.52 -26.57 6.48
N ALA A 108 -12.51 -25.35 5.95
CA ALA A 108 -13.04 -25.05 4.63
C ALA A 108 -12.35 -25.88 3.54
N LEU A 109 -11.01 -26.00 3.60
CA LEU A 109 -10.22 -26.79 2.66
C LEU A 109 -10.67 -28.25 2.65
N GLY A 110 -10.76 -28.89 3.82
CA GLY A 110 -11.20 -30.28 3.93
C GLY A 110 -12.62 -30.49 3.39
N LEU A 111 -13.53 -29.56 3.65
CA LEU A 111 -14.90 -29.61 3.13
C LEU A 111 -14.94 -29.40 1.61
N TYR A 112 -14.14 -28.50 1.04
CA TYR A 112 -14.07 -28.31 -0.41
C TYR A 112 -13.41 -29.50 -1.13
N GLU A 113 -12.39 -30.14 -0.53
CA GLU A 113 -11.82 -31.39 -1.05
C GLU A 113 -12.89 -32.51 -1.08
N GLN A 114 -13.71 -32.62 -0.03
CA GLN A 114 -14.85 -33.52 -0.01
C GLN A 114 -15.92 -33.15 -1.06
N ALA A 115 -16.20 -31.86 -1.23
CA ALA A 115 -17.16 -31.36 -2.21
C ALA A 115 -16.75 -31.74 -3.65
N VAL A 116 -15.46 -31.56 -3.99
CA VAL A 116 -14.92 -31.93 -5.30
C VAL A 116 -15.01 -33.44 -5.49
N ALA A 117 -14.59 -34.24 -4.51
CA ALA A 117 -14.68 -35.70 -4.59
C ALA A 117 -16.12 -36.21 -4.71
N ALA A 118 -17.08 -35.58 -4.02
CA ALA A 118 -18.51 -35.88 -4.14
C ALA A 118 -19.03 -35.55 -5.54
N GLY A 119 -18.66 -34.38 -6.09
CA GLY A 119 -19.02 -33.99 -7.45
C GLY A 119 -18.46 -34.95 -8.51
N GLU A 120 -17.22 -35.41 -8.38
CA GLU A 120 -16.62 -36.38 -9.32
C GLU A 120 -17.36 -37.71 -9.32
N ARG A 121 -17.77 -38.20 -8.15
CA ARG A 121 -18.59 -39.42 -8.05
C ARG A 121 -19.99 -39.22 -8.62
N ALA A 122 -20.59 -38.06 -8.39
CA ALA A 122 -21.94 -37.73 -8.86
C ALA A 122 -22.03 -37.64 -10.39
N ILE A 123 -21.03 -37.02 -11.05
CA ILE A 123 -21.05 -36.82 -12.51
C ILE A 123 -20.46 -37.99 -13.29
N GLY A 124 -19.59 -38.78 -12.67
CA GLY A 124 -18.93 -39.93 -13.30
C GLY A 124 -17.75 -39.55 -14.23
N PRO A 125 -16.89 -40.52 -14.57
CA PRO A 125 -15.66 -40.27 -15.33
C PRO A 125 -15.90 -39.85 -16.80
N ASP A 126 -16.97 -40.35 -17.43
CA ASP A 126 -17.25 -40.14 -18.85
C ASP A 126 -17.53 -38.65 -19.15
N ALA A 127 -18.22 -37.96 -18.24
CA ALA A 127 -18.52 -36.53 -18.34
C ALA A 127 -17.25 -35.66 -18.52
N PHE A 128 -16.13 -36.05 -17.91
CA PHE A 128 -14.85 -35.32 -18.02
C PHE A 128 -14.17 -35.47 -19.39
N THR A 129 -14.75 -36.28 -20.28
CA THR A 129 -14.33 -36.45 -21.66
C THR A 129 -15.41 -36.03 -22.66
N GLU A 130 -16.67 -36.42 -22.43
CA GLU A 130 -17.77 -36.21 -23.38
C GLU A 130 -18.37 -34.80 -23.27
N ASP A 131 -18.44 -34.24 -22.06
CA ASP A 131 -19.13 -32.97 -21.80
C ASP A 131 -18.18 -31.77 -21.70
N VAL A 132 -16.88 -31.97 -21.95
CA VAL A 132 -15.86 -30.90 -21.92
C VAL A 132 -16.27 -29.77 -22.86
N GLY A 133 -16.29 -28.55 -22.34
CA GLY A 133 -16.77 -27.38 -23.09
C GLY A 133 -18.20 -26.98 -22.74
N HIS A 134 -18.96 -27.89 -22.13
CA HIS A 134 -20.40 -27.74 -21.91
C HIS A 134 -20.82 -27.82 -20.44
N PHE A 135 -19.88 -27.95 -19.50
CA PHE A 135 -20.18 -28.14 -18.07
C PHE A 135 -21.19 -27.09 -17.55
N TRP A 136 -21.03 -25.81 -17.88
CA TRP A 136 -21.98 -24.81 -17.38
C TRP A 136 -23.41 -24.94 -17.93
N GLY A 137 -23.57 -25.48 -19.14
CA GLY A 137 -24.88 -25.76 -19.73
C GLY A 137 -25.62 -26.90 -19.01
N LEU A 138 -24.89 -27.83 -18.39
CA LEU A 138 -25.40 -29.01 -17.71
C LEU A 138 -25.55 -28.75 -16.21
N LEU A 139 -26.80 -28.75 -15.71
CA LEU A 139 -27.09 -28.45 -14.30
C LEU A 139 -26.37 -29.42 -13.36
N GLU A 140 -26.20 -30.66 -13.79
CA GLU A 140 -25.59 -31.78 -13.05
C GLU A 140 -24.12 -31.53 -12.72
N THR A 141 -23.41 -30.77 -13.55
CA THR A 141 -21.98 -30.51 -13.35
C THR A 141 -21.70 -29.20 -12.61
N ARG A 142 -22.70 -28.33 -12.41
CA ARG A 142 -22.52 -27.04 -11.73
C ARG A 142 -22.12 -27.16 -10.25
N PRO A 143 -22.66 -28.12 -9.46
CA PRO A 143 -22.19 -28.36 -8.10
C PRO A 143 -20.68 -28.68 -8.04
N TYR A 144 -20.19 -29.50 -8.97
CA TYR A 144 -18.76 -29.79 -9.09
C TYR A 144 -17.94 -28.54 -9.43
N MET A 145 -18.41 -27.72 -10.37
CA MET A 145 -17.74 -26.47 -10.74
C MET A 145 -17.66 -25.50 -9.56
N ARG A 146 -18.74 -25.33 -8.78
CA ARG A 146 -18.74 -24.51 -7.56
C ARG A 146 -17.79 -25.04 -6.49
N ALA A 147 -17.78 -26.35 -6.28
CA ALA A 147 -16.85 -27.00 -5.36
C ALA A 147 -15.38 -26.76 -5.75
N ARG A 148 -15.06 -26.88 -7.03
CA ARG A 148 -13.71 -26.69 -7.56
C ARG A 148 -13.26 -25.23 -7.49
N GLU A 149 -14.16 -24.28 -7.72
CA GLU A 149 -13.91 -22.85 -7.54
C GLU A 149 -13.59 -22.52 -6.08
N GLY A 150 -14.43 -22.97 -5.14
CA GLY A 150 -14.21 -22.76 -3.70
C GLY A 150 -12.91 -23.40 -3.20
N LEU A 151 -12.57 -24.60 -3.70
CA LEU A 151 -11.30 -25.25 -3.43
C LEU A 151 -10.13 -24.40 -3.93
N ALA A 152 -10.18 -23.92 -5.18
CA ALA A 152 -9.11 -23.10 -5.77
C ALA A 152 -8.87 -21.83 -4.95
N HIS A 153 -9.93 -21.12 -4.57
CA HIS A 153 -9.80 -19.91 -3.75
C HIS A 153 -9.24 -20.21 -2.36
N THR A 154 -9.66 -21.30 -1.72
CA THR A 154 -9.15 -21.69 -0.39
C THR A 154 -7.68 -22.09 -0.45
N LEU A 155 -7.28 -22.83 -1.49
CA LEU A 155 -5.88 -23.17 -1.74
C LEU A 155 -5.03 -21.91 -1.95
N TRP A 156 -5.53 -20.93 -2.71
CA TRP A 156 -4.85 -19.66 -2.91
C TRP A 156 -4.62 -18.92 -1.59
N THR A 157 -5.65 -18.82 -0.74
CA THR A 157 -5.54 -18.12 0.56
C THR A 157 -4.59 -18.81 1.54
N LEU A 158 -4.46 -20.14 1.43
CA LEU A 158 -3.52 -20.97 2.19
C LEU A 158 -2.11 -21.03 1.58
N GLY A 159 -1.84 -20.27 0.51
CA GLY A 159 -0.52 -20.25 -0.13
C GLY A 159 -0.20 -21.45 -1.03
N ARG A 160 -1.13 -22.41 -1.21
CA ARG A 160 -1.03 -23.54 -2.17
C ARG A 160 -1.33 -23.06 -3.60
N ARG A 161 -0.59 -22.05 -4.06
CA ARG A 161 -0.89 -21.24 -5.25
C ARG A 161 -0.85 -22.03 -6.56
N GLU A 162 0.11 -22.95 -6.71
CA GLU A 162 0.24 -23.78 -7.91
C GLU A 162 -0.97 -24.69 -8.11
N GLU A 163 -1.45 -25.32 -7.03
CA GLU A 163 -2.65 -26.17 -7.06
C GLU A 163 -3.89 -25.34 -7.38
N ALA A 164 -4.03 -24.17 -6.75
CA ALA A 164 -5.13 -23.23 -7.01
C ALA A 164 -5.22 -22.85 -8.50
N VAL A 165 -4.09 -22.49 -9.12
CA VAL A 165 -4.01 -22.17 -10.56
C VAL A 165 -4.41 -23.38 -11.41
N GLY A 166 -3.93 -24.57 -11.07
CA GLY A 166 -4.30 -25.81 -11.77
C GLY A 166 -5.81 -26.07 -11.75
N HIS A 167 -6.49 -25.78 -10.64
CA HIS A 167 -7.94 -25.89 -10.56
C HIS A 167 -8.65 -24.90 -11.50
N LEU A 168 -8.26 -23.62 -11.54
CA LEU A 168 -8.88 -22.65 -12.45
C LEU A 168 -8.62 -22.97 -13.93
N GLN A 169 -7.41 -23.42 -14.28
CA GLN A 169 -7.08 -23.84 -15.65
C GLN A 169 -7.93 -25.03 -16.08
N ALA A 170 -8.11 -26.02 -15.20
CA ALA A 170 -8.99 -27.15 -15.47
C ALA A 170 -10.45 -26.71 -15.63
N MET A 171 -10.92 -25.75 -14.82
CA MET A 171 -12.27 -25.20 -14.95
C MET A 171 -12.48 -24.46 -16.26
N LEU A 172 -11.50 -23.67 -16.74
CA LEU A 172 -11.59 -23.02 -18.05
C LEU A 172 -11.54 -24.01 -19.22
N ARG A 173 -10.89 -25.17 -19.06
CA ARG A 173 -10.98 -26.26 -20.04
C ARG A 173 -12.38 -26.87 -20.07
N LEU A 174 -12.98 -27.10 -18.90
CA LEU A 174 -14.33 -27.68 -18.76
C LEU A 174 -15.43 -26.70 -19.20
N ASN A 175 -15.22 -25.41 -19.00
CA ASN A 175 -16.08 -24.32 -19.45
C ASN A 175 -15.29 -23.16 -20.09
N PRO A 176 -14.93 -23.26 -21.38
CA PRO A 176 -14.24 -22.20 -22.12
C PRO A 176 -15.05 -20.91 -22.23
N GLY A 177 -16.38 -20.99 -22.14
CA GLY A 177 -17.28 -19.84 -22.14
C GLY A 177 -17.19 -18.98 -20.87
N ASP A 178 -16.53 -19.49 -19.82
CA ASP A 178 -16.23 -18.81 -18.56
C ASP A 178 -17.38 -17.97 -17.99
N ASN A 179 -18.54 -18.61 -17.85
CA ASN A 179 -19.75 -17.98 -17.31
C ASN A 179 -19.59 -17.49 -15.86
N ARG A 180 -18.54 -17.93 -15.16
CA ARG A 180 -18.22 -17.54 -13.78
C ARG A 180 -17.19 -16.42 -13.71
N GLY A 181 -16.53 -16.06 -14.80
CA GLY A 181 -15.53 -14.99 -14.82
C GLY A 181 -14.18 -15.38 -14.21
N LEU A 182 -13.85 -16.67 -14.17
CA LEU A 182 -12.61 -17.21 -13.60
C LEU A 182 -11.36 -16.74 -14.35
N ARG A 183 -11.50 -16.34 -15.63
CA ARG A 183 -10.39 -15.81 -16.42
C ARG A 183 -9.78 -14.56 -15.79
N TYR A 184 -10.57 -13.73 -15.10
CA TYR A 184 -10.07 -12.53 -14.42
C TYR A 184 -9.22 -12.90 -13.20
N THR A 185 -9.72 -13.83 -12.37
CA THR A 185 -8.98 -14.38 -11.22
C THR A 185 -7.69 -15.06 -11.68
N LEU A 186 -7.76 -15.89 -12.72
CA LEU A 186 -6.58 -16.58 -13.24
C LEU A 186 -5.55 -15.59 -13.80
N ALA A 187 -5.97 -14.53 -14.51
CA ALA A 187 -5.05 -13.52 -15.01
C ALA A 187 -4.29 -12.80 -13.88
N SER A 188 -4.99 -12.43 -12.80
CA SER A 188 -4.40 -11.84 -11.59
C SER A 188 -3.42 -12.83 -10.92
N TRP A 189 -3.79 -14.09 -10.76
CA TRP A 189 -2.94 -15.09 -10.12
C TRP A 189 -1.68 -15.42 -10.94
N LEU A 190 -1.80 -15.47 -12.28
CA LEU A 190 -0.66 -15.67 -13.17
C LEU A 190 0.30 -14.48 -13.12
N LEU A 191 -0.21 -13.25 -12.97
CA LEU A 191 0.63 -12.08 -12.72
C LEU A 191 1.38 -12.18 -11.38
N ASP A 192 0.69 -12.56 -10.30
CA ASP A 192 1.29 -12.66 -8.97
C ASP A 192 2.38 -13.75 -8.88
N LEU A 193 2.25 -14.81 -9.69
CA LEU A 193 3.21 -15.90 -9.81
C LEU A 193 4.27 -15.70 -10.91
N ASP A 194 4.28 -14.54 -11.58
CA ASP A 194 5.20 -14.22 -12.68
C ASP A 194 5.16 -15.23 -13.85
N ARG A 195 3.99 -15.86 -14.09
CA ARG A 195 3.75 -16.86 -15.15
C ARG A 195 3.35 -16.18 -16.46
N ASP A 196 4.23 -15.30 -16.94
CA ASP A 196 3.98 -14.40 -18.06
C ASP A 196 3.60 -15.11 -19.38
N ASP A 197 4.10 -16.32 -19.65
CA ASP A 197 3.79 -17.10 -20.85
C ASP A 197 2.40 -17.75 -20.84
N GLU A 198 1.94 -18.16 -19.65
CA GLU A 198 0.57 -18.64 -19.49
C GLU A 198 -0.42 -17.49 -19.52
N LEU A 199 -0.04 -16.35 -18.94
CA LEU A 199 -0.84 -15.15 -19.02
C LEU A 199 -1.01 -14.68 -20.46
N ALA A 200 0.05 -14.68 -21.27
CA ALA A 200 -0.03 -14.33 -22.69
C ALA A 200 -1.04 -15.23 -23.44
N ARG A 201 -0.96 -16.55 -23.23
CA ARG A 201 -1.90 -17.50 -23.83
C ARG A 201 -3.35 -17.26 -23.39
N LEU A 202 -3.57 -17.00 -22.10
CA LEU A 202 -4.89 -16.68 -21.57
C LEU A 202 -5.46 -15.41 -22.21
N LEU A 203 -4.64 -14.36 -22.33
CA LEU A 203 -5.05 -13.11 -22.94
C LEU A 203 -5.33 -13.28 -24.44
N GLU A 204 -4.62 -14.14 -25.15
CA GLU A 204 -4.92 -14.44 -26.57
C GLU A 204 -6.22 -15.24 -26.75
N GLN A 205 -6.57 -16.10 -25.79
CA GLN A 205 -7.77 -16.91 -25.83
C GLN A 205 -9.07 -16.09 -25.74
N TYR A 206 -9.05 -14.95 -25.06
CA TYR A 206 -10.21 -14.09 -24.85
C TYR A 206 -9.96 -12.69 -25.44
N ASP A 207 -10.74 -12.32 -26.46
CA ASP A 207 -10.74 -10.97 -27.01
C ASP A 207 -11.79 -10.11 -26.30
N GLU A 208 -11.35 -9.26 -25.36
CA GLU A 208 -12.21 -8.31 -24.67
C GLU A 208 -11.52 -6.97 -24.41
N GLY A 209 -12.32 -5.91 -24.35
CA GLY A 209 -11.88 -4.53 -24.17
C GLY A 209 -12.03 -3.97 -22.75
N SER A 210 -12.18 -4.82 -21.73
CA SER A 210 -12.28 -4.39 -20.33
C SER A 210 -10.98 -3.74 -19.83
N ALA A 211 -11.09 -2.92 -18.79
CA ALA A 211 -9.92 -2.36 -18.14
C ALA A 211 -8.99 -3.47 -17.61
N THR A 212 -9.55 -4.54 -17.06
CA THR A 212 -8.78 -5.68 -16.57
C THR A 212 -7.89 -6.27 -17.66
N TRP A 213 -8.44 -6.55 -18.84
CA TRP A 213 -7.64 -7.08 -19.95
C TRP A 213 -6.60 -6.07 -20.45
N ALA A 214 -7.00 -4.81 -20.62
CA ALA A 214 -6.14 -3.80 -21.19
C ALA A 214 -4.94 -3.46 -20.28
N TYR A 215 -5.16 -3.29 -18.98
CA TYR A 215 -4.08 -3.03 -18.03
C TYR A 215 -3.21 -4.26 -17.76
N THR A 216 -3.78 -5.47 -17.77
CA THR A 216 -3.01 -6.72 -17.66
C THR A 216 -2.07 -6.87 -18.86
N ARG A 217 -2.55 -6.61 -20.09
CA ARG A 217 -1.69 -6.58 -21.29
C ARG A 217 -0.59 -5.51 -21.20
N ALA A 218 -0.92 -4.33 -20.67
CA ALA A 218 0.07 -3.27 -20.49
C ALA A 218 1.18 -3.67 -19.51
N LEU A 219 0.81 -4.25 -18.35
CA LEU A 219 1.78 -4.72 -17.36
C LEU A 219 2.63 -5.88 -17.92
N LEU A 220 2.02 -6.85 -18.60
CA LEU A 220 2.74 -7.96 -19.23
C LEU A 220 3.73 -7.47 -20.31
N ALA A 221 3.33 -6.50 -21.14
CA ALA A 221 4.22 -5.91 -22.13
C ALA A 221 5.42 -5.21 -21.46
N PHE A 222 5.17 -4.49 -20.37
CA PHE A 222 6.23 -3.86 -19.58
C PHE A 222 7.17 -4.88 -18.92
N ARG A 223 6.64 -5.95 -18.33
CA ARG A 223 7.47 -7.04 -17.75
C ARG A 223 8.40 -7.67 -18.77
N ARG A 224 7.90 -7.94 -19.98
CA ARG A 224 8.65 -8.62 -21.04
C ARG A 224 9.68 -7.73 -21.74
N GLN A 225 9.38 -6.45 -21.89
CA GLN A 225 10.14 -5.56 -22.80
C GLN A 225 10.64 -4.28 -22.14
N GLY A 226 10.24 -4.00 -20.91
CA GLY A 226 10.45 -2.70 -20.26
C GLY A 226 9.64 -1.58 -20.93
N ASP A 227 10.08 -0.35 -20.71
CA ASP A 227 9.44 0.85 -21.27
C ASP A 227 9.74 1.04 -22.77
N THR A 228 9.05 0.28 -23.60
CA THR A 228 9.17 0.32 -25.08
C THR A 228 7.99 1.01 -25.75
N PRO A 229 8.09 1.41 -27.03
CA PRO A 229 6.96 1.96 -27.77
C PRO A 229 5.71 1.06 -27.75
N GLU A 230 5.88 -0.26 -27.76
CA GLU A 230 4.76 -1.20 -27.69
C GLU A 230 4.13 -1.22 -26.29
N ALA A 231 4.91 -1.31 -25.21
CA ALA A 231 4.39 -1.22 -23.84
C ALA A 231 3.65 0.11 -23.60
N ARG A 232 4.20 1.23 -24.06
CA ARG A 232 3.55 2.57 -24.00
C ARG A 232 2.25 2.62 -24.79
N LYS A 233 2.18 1.96 -25.95
CA LYS A 233 0.96 1.83 -26.74
C LYS A 233 -0.11 1.04 -26.00
N GLN A 234 0.25 -0.09 -25.39
CA GLN A 234 -0.68 -0.89 -24.58
C GLN A 234 -1.18 -0.09 -23.38
N LEU A 235 -0.31 0.61 -22.65
CA LEU A 235 -0.71 1.47 -21.53
C LEU A 235 -1.65 2.60 -21.97
N LYS A 236 -1.41 3.20 -23.15
CA LYS A 236 -2.32 4.20 -23.72
C LYS A 236 -3.70 3.63 -24.03
N THR A 237 -3.77 2.39 -24.51
CA THR A 237 -5.04 1.68 -24.72
C THR A 237 -5.75 1.42 -23.39
N ALA A 238 -5.01 0.94 -22.38
CA ALA A 238 -5.54 0.69 -21.04
C ALA A 238 -6.14 1.95 -20.40
N ARG A 239 -5.44 3.08 -20.48
CA ARG A 239 -5.94 4.38 -19.97
C ARG A 239 -7.16 4.91 -20.71
N LYS A 240 -7.36 4.53 -21.97
CA LYS A 240 -8.58 4.85 -22.72
C LYS A 240 -9.75 3.96 -22.30
N ALA A 241 -9.49 2.70 -22.00
CA ALA A 241 -10.50 1.78 -21.48
C ALA A 241 -11.00 2.27 -20.12
N ASN A 242 -10.09 2.64 -19.21
CA ASN A 242 -10.45 3.22 -17.93
C ASN A 242 -9.37 4.17 -17.41
N LYS A 243 -9.75 5.44 -17.21
CA LYS A 243 -8.84 6.52 -16.77
C LYS A 243 -8.64 6.58 -15.25
N HIS A 244 -9.48 5.89 -14.46
CA HIS A 244 -9.49 5.95 -13.00
C HIS A 244 -8.50 4.96 -12.37
N VAL A 245 -8.20 3.85 -13.05
CA VAL A 245 -7.25 2.81 -12.58
C VAL A 245 -5.92 3.36 -12.08
N PRO A 246 -5.23 4.32 -12.76
CA PRO A 246 -3.93 4.78 -12.30
C PRO A 246 -3.98 5.44 -10.93
N ALA A 247 -5.05 6.16 -10.59
CA ALA A 247 -5.17 6.84 -9.29
C ALA A 247 -5.16 5.83 -8.13
N TYR A 248 -5.88 4.71 -8.27
CA TYR A 248 -5.89 3.64 -7.28
C TYR A 248 -4.57 2.87 -7.24
N LEU A 249 -3.97 2.55 -8.39
CA LEU A 249 -2.68 1.82 -8.43
C LEU A 249 -1.53 2.64 -7.85
N LEU A 250 -1.54 3.96 -8.04
CA LEU A 250 -0.53 4.88 -7.53
C LEU A 250 -0.79 5.31 -6.08
N GLY A 251 -1.92 4.92 -5.49
CA GLY A 251 -2.31 5.31 -4.13
C GLY A 251 -2.72 6.77 -3.98
N GLU A 252 -3.08 7.44 -5.08
CA GLU A 252 -3.63 8.81 -5.08
C GLU A 252 -5.07 8.83 -4.54
N GLU A 253 -5.80 7.74 -4.73
CA GLU A 253 -7.13 7.50 -4.17
C GLU A 253 -7.10 6.27 -3.24
N PRO A 254 -7.70 6.33 -2.05
CA PRO A 254 -7.74 5.20 -1.14
C PRO A 254 -8.61 4.07 -1.70
N MET A 255 -8.18 2.82 -1.48
CA MET A 255 -8.98 1.66 -1.83
C MET A 255 -10.23 1.58 -0.94
N PRO A 256 -11.44 1.44 -1.50
CA PRO A 256 -12.65 1.25 -0.72
C PRO A 256 -12.57 -0.04 0.13
N PRO A 257 -13.11 -0.05 1.36
CA PRO A 257 -13.11 -1.23 2.22
C PRO A 257 -14.05 -2.34 1.71
N GLU A 258 -15.08 -1.97 0.97
CA GLU A 258 -16.06 -2.88 0.39
C GLU A 258 -16.01 -2.84 -1.14
N GLN A 259 -16.35 -3.97 -1.77
CA GLN A 259 -16.49 -3.99 -3.22
C GLN A 259 -17.64 -3.09 -3.70
N PRO A 260 -17.52 -2.50 -4.89
CA PRO A 260 -18.58 -1.70 -5.46
C PRO A 260 -19.90 -2.50 -5.56
N PRO A 261 -21.06 -1.90 -5.21
CA PRO A 261 -22.35 -2.60 -5.23
C PRO A 261 -22.82 -2.93 -6.65
N SER A 262 -22.27 -2.26 -7.66
CA SER A 262 -22.56 -2.50 -9.07
C SER A 262 -21.30 -2.28 -9.89
N TYR A 263 -21.16 -3.08 -10.95
CA TYR A 263 -20.12 -2.95 -11.96
C TYR A 263 -20.64 -2.18 -13.18
N SER A 264 -19.85 -1.24 -13.69
CA SER A 264 -20.08 -0.59 -14.98
C SER A 264 -18.75 -0.40 -15.74
N PRO A 265 -18.66 -0.81 -17.02
CA PRO A 265 -17.45 -0.62 -17.81
C PRO A 265 -17.02 0.86 -17.93
N GLY A 266 -15.74 1.12 -17.75
CA GLY A 266 -15.07 2.42 -17.92
C GLY A 266 -15.17 3.38 -16.74
N ASP A 267 -15.90 3.03 -15.68
CA ASP A 267 -16.10 3.89 -14.51
C ASP A 267 -15.20 3.50 -13.32
N GLU A 268 -15.41 4.16 -12.17
CA GLU A 268 -14.65 3.90 -10.95
C GLU A 268 -14.85 2.48 -10.40
N SER A 269 -16.01 1.86 -10.59
CA SER A 269 -16.29 0.50 -10.10
C SER A 269 -15.38 -0.53 -10.77
N GLU A 270 -15.23 -0.47 -12.09
CA GLU A 270 -14.30 -1.33 -12.83
C GLU A 270 -12.85 -1.06 -12.42
N ALA A 271 -12.51 0.20 -12.15
CA ALA A 271 -11.17 0.57 -11.72
C ALA A 271 -10.81 -0.01 -10.35
N VAL A 272 -11.72 0.07 -9.38
CA VAL A 272 -11.57 -0.51 -8.04
C VAL A 272 -11.44 -2.03 -8.13
N ILE A 273 -12.28 -2.70 -8.92
CA ILE A 273 -12.23 -4.16 -9.10
C ILE A 273 -10.88 -4.58 -9.68
N TYR A 274 -10.39 -3.90 -10.71
CA TYR A 274 -9.08 -4.21 -11.28
C TYR A 274 -7.93 -3.90 -10.31
N ALA A 275 -7.96 -2.73 -9.66
CA ALA A 275 -6.91 -2.34 -8.71
C ALA A 275 -6.82 -3.33 -7.54
N ALA A 276 -7.95 -3.77 -6.98
CA ALA A 276 -7.98 -4.76 -5.90
C ALA A 276 -7.33 -6.08 -6.28
N ALA A 277 -7.50 -6.54 -7.53
CA ALA A 277 -6.92 -7.79 -8.02
C ALA A 277 -5.50 -7.64 -8.58
N GLY A 278 -5.13 -6.47 -9.09
CA GLY A 278 -3.89 -6.24 -9.83
C GLY A 278 -2.79 -5.53 -9.05
N LEU A 279 -3.10 -4.84 -7.94
CA LEU A 279 -2.15 -3.97 -7.23
C LEU A 279 -0.88 -4.72 -6.79
N SER A 280 -1.03 -5.93 -6.25
CA SER A 280 0.09 -6.81 -5.88
C SER A 280 1.07 -7.01 -7.04
N ALA A 281 0.55 -7.33 -8.22
CA ALA A 281 1.36 -7.53 -9.41
C ALA A 281 2.08 -6.25 -9.88
N TRP A 282 1.41 -5.09 -9.84
CA TRP A 282 2.04 -3.82 -10.20
C TRP A 282 3.16 -3.43 -9.24
N ARG A 283 2.92 -3.56 -7.93
CA ARG A 283 3.93 -3.25 -6.90
C ARG A 283 5.12 -4.19 -6.93
N SER A 284 4.86 -5.48 -7.15
CA SER A 284 5.94 -6.48 -7.24
C SER A 284 6.70 -6.45 -8.56
N THR A 285 6.25 -5.68 -9.55
CA THR A 285 6.98 -5.49 -10.81
C THR A 285 7.91 -4.28 -10.70
N PRO A 286 9.24 -4.47 -10.69
CA PRO A 286 10.18 -3.37 -10.51
C PRO A 286 9.98 -2.26 -11.54
N GLY A 287 9.82 -1.02 -11.08
CA GLY A 287 9.66 0.16 -11.91
C GLY A 287 8.29 0.35 -12.58
N ALA A 288 7.34 -0.59 -12.44
CA ALA A 288 6.05 -0.50 -13.12
C ALA A 288 5.18 0.68 -12.63
N LEU A 289 5.15 0.94 -11.32
CA LEU A 289 4.42 2.09 -10.76
C LEU A 289 5.09 3.42 -11.14
N THR A 290 6.42 3.49 -11.13
CA THR A 290 7.17 4.67 -11.61
C THR A 290 6.84 4.96 -13.07
N TRP A 291 6.88 3.93 -13.92
CA TRP A 291 6.50 4.02 -15.33
C TRP A 291 5.05 4.49 -15.52
N LEU A 292 4.12 3.95 -14.74
CA LEU A 292 2.72 4.38 -14.75
C LEU A 292 2.58 5.86 -14.39
N ARG A 293 3.29 6.32 -13.34
CA ARG A 293 3.29 7.72 -12.88
C ARG A 293 3.86 8.68 -13.92
N GLU A 294 4.95 8.31 -14.59
CA GLU A 294 5.52 9.13 -15.66
C GLU A 294 4.58 9.23 -16.86
N ALA A 295 3.93 8.12 -17.21
CA ALA A 295 2.96 8.07 -18.30
C ALA A 295 1.69 8.91 -18.02
N THR A 296 1.26 9.04 -16.76
CA THR A 296 0.12 9.89 -16.38
C THR A 296 0.49 11.38 -16.36
N LYS A 297 1.69 11.73 -15.87
CA LYS A 297 2.22 13.12 -15.86
C LYS A 297 2.38 13.75 -17.26
N GLY A 298 2.55 12.93 -18.31
CA GLY A 298 2.63 13.40 -19.70
C GLY A 298 1.41 14.18 -20.23
N ALA A 299 0.27 14.17 -19.53
CA ALA A 299 -0.93 14.95 -19.88
C ALA A 299 -0.93 16.40 -19.33
N THR A 300 -0.03 16.72 -18.39
CA THR A 300 0.05 18.01 -17.69
C THR A 300 1.38 18.74 -17.90
N LYS A 301 2.04 18.58 -19.06
CA LYS A 301 3.06 19.56 -19.50
C LYS A 301 2.39 20.87 -19.93
N LYS A 302 1.85 21.64 -18.97
CA LYS A 302 1.55 23.07 -19.14
C LYS A 302 2.59 23.89 -18.39
N ARG A 303 3.43 24.55 -19.19
CA ARG A 303 4.34 25.67 -18.87
C ARG A 303 5.29 25.41 -17.70
N LYS A 304 6.53 24.98 -18.02
CA LYS A 304 7.71 25.45 -17.27
C LYS A 304 7.62 26.98 -17.25
N ALA A 305 7.25 27.57 -16.12
CA ALA A 305 7.69 28.93 -15.84
C ALA A 305 9.22 28.81 -15.79
N LYS A 306 9.91 29.37 -16.78
CA LYS A 306 11.35 29.53 -16.68
C LYS A 306 11.59 30.36 -15.43
N GLU A 307 12.15 29.77 -14.39
CA GLU A 307 12.83 30.55 -13.36
C GLU A 307 13.78 31.52 -14.08
N PRO A 308 13.75 32.82 -13.76
CA PRO A 308 14.68 33.76 -14.36
C PRO A 308 16.09 33.29 -14.01
N LYS A 309 16.91 33.03 -15.05
CA LYS A 309 18.32 32.68 -14.85
C LYS A 309 18.98 33.79 -14.03
N ALA A 310 19.62 33.41 -12.92
CA ALA A 310 20.43 34.32 -12.12
C ALA A 310 21.43 35.07 -13.03
N ALA A 311 21.44 36.40 -12.93
CA ALA A 311 22.23 37.30 -13.76
C ALA A 311 23.64 37.49 -13.20
N GLY A 312 23.77 37.45 -11.87
CA GLY A 312 25.04 37.63 -11.17
C GLY A 312 25.59 39.05 -11.27
N PRO A 313 26.83 39.28 -10.80
CA PRO A 313 27.40 40.61 -10.72
C PRO A 313 27.67 41.19 -12.11
N SER A 314 27.03 42.33 -12.41
CA SER A 314 27.23 43.07 -13.66
C SER A 314 27.65 44.53 -13.39
N ALA A 315 28.44 45.11 -14.29
CA ALA A 315 28.88 46.50 -14.15
C ALA A 315 27.70 47.49 -14.11
N VAL A 316 26.66 47.25 -14.91
CA VAL A 316 25.44 48.08 -14.94
C VAL A 316 24.65 47.94 -13.64
N GLY A 317 24.49 46.71 -13.13
CA GLY A 317 23.83 46.45 -11.85
C GLY A 317 24.53 47.14 -10.69
N LYS A 318 25.86 46.97 -10.59
CA LYS A 318 26.67 47.63 -9.55
C LYS A 318 26.60 49.15 -9.63
N ALA A 319 26.63 49.73 -10.84
CA ALA A 319 26.48 51.18 -11.01
C ALA A 319 25.10 51.71 -10.56
N ARG A 320 24.04 50.90 -10.66
CA ARG A 320 22.70 51.23 -10.10
C ARG A 320 22.73 51.19 -8.57
N LEU A 321 23.31 50.14 -7.99
CA LEU A 321 23.39 49.98 -6.54
C LEU A 321 24.24 51.05 -5.85
N LYS A 322 25.35 51.49 -6.47
CA LYS A 322 26.20 52.58 -5.93
C LYS A 322 25.47 53.92 -5.78
N LYS A 323 24.36 54.14 -6.50
CA LYS A 323 23.55 55.36 -6.40
C LYS A 323 22.63 55.36 -5.17
N LEU A 324 22.43 54.20 -4.55
CA LEU A 324 21.61 54.08 -3.35
C LEU A 324 22.33 54.72 -2.15
N PRO A 325 21.57 55.31 -1.21
CA PRO A 325 22.14 55.78 0.05
C PRO A 325 22.83 54.63 0.77
N GLN A 326 23.95 54.93 1.42
CA GLN A 326 24.59 53.99 2.32
C GLN A 326 24.20 54.35 3.74
N GLU A 327 23.63 53.38 4.46
CA GLU A 327 23.16 53.55 5.83
C GLU A 327 23.97 52.64 6.75
N PHE A 328 24.14 53.05 8.01
CA PHE A 328 24.79 52.20 9.00
C PHE A 328 23.83 51.08 9.36
N ASP A 329 24.04 49.94 8.71
CA ASP A 329 23.30 48.71 8.94
C ASP A 329 24.24 47.51 8.75
N ALA A 330 24.04 46.50 9.58
CA ALA A 330 24.69 45.20 9.48
C ALA A 330 23.64 44.20 9.03
N TRP A 331 23.87 43.54 7.90
CA TRP A 331 23.00 42.48 7.41
C TRP A 331 23.60 41.12 7.71
N GLN A 332 22.76 40.10 7.80
CA GLN A 332 23.18 38.71 7.69
C GLN A 332 22.70 38.18 6.35
N ALA A 333 23.57 37.43 5.67
CA ALA A 333 23.22 36.73 4.43
C ALA A 333 23.72 35.29 4.48
N ASP A 334 22.86 34.36 4.08
CA ASP A 334 23.20 32.94 4.13
C ASP A 334 22.43 32.14 3.09
N CYS A 335 22.96 30.96 2.81
CA CYS A 335 22.39 29.97 1.93
C CYS A 335 22.44 28.60 2.58
N ARG A 336 21.28 27.94 2.71
CA ARG A 336 21.18 26.62 3.35
C ARG A 336 20.16 25.74 2.62
N PRO A 337 20.38 24.41 2.61
CA PRO A 337 19.30 23.49 2.31
C PRO A 337 18.26 23.57 3.45
N LEU A 338 16.98 23.53 3.10
CA LEU A 338 15.90 23.45 4.09
C LEU A 338 15.81 22.03 4.66
N GLY A 339 15.35 21.93 5.91
CA GLY A 339 15.12 20.65 6.57
C GLY A 339 13.91 19.88 6.04
N SER A 340 13.09 20.46 5.17
CA SER A 340 11.93 19.82 4.55
C SER A 340 12.16 19.50 3.08
N LEU A 341 11.70 18.33 2.64
CA LEU A 341 11.75 17.92 1.24
C LEU A 341 10.47 18.34 0.50
N VAL A 342 10.57 18.59 -0.81
CA VAL A 342 9.42 18.91 -1.67
C VAL A 342 9.37 17.98 -2.87
N GLU A 343 8.16 17.59 -3.30
CA GLU A 343 8.00 16.78 -4.52
C GLU A 343 8.30 17.64 -5.76
N HIS A 344 9.30 17.25 -6.55
CA HIS A 344 9.63 17.87 -7.83
C HIS A 344 9.97 16.81 -8.89
N GLU A 345 9.39 16.94 -10.09
CA GLU A 345 9.58 16.03 -11.23
C GLU A 345 9.44 14.52 -10.91
N GLY A 346 8.80 14.15 -9.79
CA GLY A 346 8.58 12.75 -9.39
C GLY A 346 9.58 12.17 -8.40
N GLY A 347 10.44 13.00 -7.81
CA GLY A 347 11.25 12.66 -6.64
C GLY A 347 11.14 13.72 -5.56
N MET A 348 11.64 13.42 -4.37
CA MET A 348 11.73 14.37 -3.25
C MET A 348 13.06 15.11 -3.33
N VAL A 349 13.01 16.41 -3.57
CA VAL A 349 14.21 17.25 -3.68
C VAL A 349 14.33 18.12 -2.43
N GLN A 350 15.55 18.31 -1.94
CA GLN A 350 15.83 19.24 -0.85
C GLN A 350 16.00 20.65 -1.43
N PRO A 351 15.06 21.57 -1.17
CA PRO A 351 15.17 22.93 -1.66
C PRO A 351 16.23 23.69 -0.85
N TRP A 352 16.85 24.65 -1.49
CA TRP A 352 17.75 25.62 -0.90
C TRP A 352 17.04 26.94 -0.70
N ILE A 353 17.37 27.65 0.37
CA ILE A 353 16.94 29.02 0.60
C ILE A 353 18.17 29.93 0.68
N VAL A 354 18.12 31.05 -0.02
CA VAL A 354 19.05 32.18 0.13
C VAL A 354 18.29 33.29 0.85
N LEU A 355 18.79 33.72 1.99
CA LEU A 355 18.11 34.67 2.88
C LEU A 355 19.04 35.84 3.21
N VAL A 356 18.50 37.06 3.16
CA VAL A 356 19.18 38.29 3.59
C VAL A 356 18.27 39.02 4.58
N ALA A 357 18.81 39.32 5.76
CA ALA A 357 18.08 39.98 6.84
C ALA A 357 18.90 41.11 7.46
N SER A 358 18.24 42.21 7.82
CA SER A 358 18.87 43.32 8.55
C SER A 358 18.96 42.96 10.03
N ARG A 359 20.16 43.03 10.62
CA ARG A 359 20.38 42.85 12.05
C ARG A 359 19.93 44.06 12.85
N SER A 360 20.01 45.26 12.29
CA SER A 360 19.56 46.50 12.95
C SER A 360 18.04 46.63 12.95
N GLY A 361 17.39 46.20 11.86
CA GLY A 361 15.94 46.23 11.70
C GLY A 361 15.22 44.98 12.21
N GLY A 362 15.90 43.83 12.29
CA GLY A 362 15.29 42.54 12.64
C GLY A 362 14.32 42.03 11.57
N LEU A 363 14.49 42.46 10.31
CA LEU A 363 13.57 42.20 9.20
C LEU A 363 14.24 41.41 8.08
N ILE A 364 13.46 40.54 7.41
CA ILE A 364 13.87 39.87 6.18
C ILE A 364 13.78 40.88 5.03
N LEU A 365 14.90 41.10 4.35
CA LEU A 365 15.02 42.07 3.26
C LEU A 365 14.86 41.40 1.89
N ALA A 366 15.35 40.18 1.73
CA ALA A 366 15.12 39.37 0.54
C ALA A 366 15.24 37.89 0.86
N GLN A 367 14.47 37.08 0.14
CA GLN A 367 14.58 35.62 0.16
C GLN A 367 14.40 35.07 -1.25
N GLU A 368 15.07 33.96 -1.56
CA GLU A 368 14.83 33.17 -2.77
C GLU A 368 14.90 31.68 -2.42
N MET A 369 14.00 30.88 -2.99
CA MET A 369 14.06 29.42 -2.91
C MET A 369 14.55 28.86 -4.25
N SER A 370 15.43 27.87 -4.21
CA SER A 370 15.90 27.14 -5.39
C SER A 370 15.81 25.64 -5.16
N LEU A 371 15.56 24.88 -6.22
CA LEU A 371 15.56 23.41 -6.18
C LEU A 371 16.95 22.82 -6.44
N GLU A 372 17.91 23.65 -6.84
CA GLU A 372 19.30 23.29 -7.08
C GLU A 372 20.21 24.04 -6.08
N PRO A 373 21.42 23.53 -5.78
CA PRO A 373 22.41 24.26 -5.01
C PRO A 373 22.65 25.67 -5.61
N PRO A 374 22.51 26.76 -4.83
CA PRO A 374 22.61 28.11 -5.35
C PRO A 374 23.97 28.41 -5.98
N SER A 375 23.94 28.97 -7.18
CA SER A 375 25.14 29.46 -7.86
C SER A 375 25.63 30.79 -7.25
N ALA A 376 26.91 31.13 -7.44
CA ALA A 376 27.45 32.45 -7.07
C ALA A 376 26.63 33.62 -7.66
N ALA A 377 26.06 33.44 -8.87
CA ALA A 377 25.20 34.43 -9.49
C ALA A 377 23.90 34.65 -8.69
N LEU A 378 23.28 33.58 -8.20
CA LEU A 378 22.08 33.67 -7.38
C LEU A 378 22.40 34.27 -6.00
N MET A 379 23.52 33.85 -5.41
CA MET A 379 24.05 34.38 -4.16
C MET A 379 24.34 35.89 -4.21
N TRP A 380 24.65 36.43 -5.39
CA TRP A 380 24.77 37.87 -5.63
C TRP A 380 23.41 38.56 -5.82
N ASP A 381 22.54 37.97 -6.63
CA ASP A 381 21.29 38.60 -7.04
C ASP A 381 20.36 38.86 -5.84
N VAL A 382 20.38 38.01 -4.81
CA VAL A 382 19.52 38.15 -3.62
C VAL A 382 19.94 39.35 -2.74
N PRO A 383 21.21 39.52 -2.30
CA PRO A 383 21.67 40.75 -1.65
C PRO A 383 21.52 42.00 -2.53
N ALA A 384 21.78 41.90 -3.84
CA ALA A 384 21.58 43.02 -4.77
C ALA A 384 20.11 43.47 -4.81
N ARG A 385 19.17 42.51 -4.78
CA ARG A 385 17.73 42.78 -4.67
C ARG A 385 17.37 43.36 -3.30
N ALA A 386 17.94 42.85 -2.21
CA ALA A 386 17.77 43.44 -0.88
C ALA A 386 18.21 44.92 -0.85
N MET A 387 19.27 45.29 -1.57
CA MET A 387 19.66 46.71 -1.66
C MET A 387 18.71 47.54 -2.51
N GLY A 388 18.34 47.05 -3.70
CA GLY A 388 17.61 47.84 -4.69
C GLY A 388 16.09 47.86 -4.52
N GLU A 389 15.52 46.74 -4.12
CA GLU A 389 14.07 46.46 -4.07
C GLU A 389 13.79 45.51 -2.87
N PRO A 390 14.08 45.93 -1.61
CA PRO A 390 13.87 45.08 -0.46
C PRO A 390 12.38 44.81 -0.21
N MET A 391 12.09 43.66 0.40
CA MET A 391 10.74 43.28 0.81
C MET A 391 10.16 44.23 1.87
N MET A 392 11.02 44.74 2.75
CA MET A 392 10.72 45.65 3.85
C MET A 392 11.78 46.75 3.87
N GLU A 393 11.44 47.94 4.37
CA GLU A 393 12.32 49.12 4.41
C GLU A 393 12.53 49.83 3.06
N GLN A 394 13.28 50.93 3.07
CA GLN A 394 13.63 51.68 1.87
C GLN A 394 14.92 51.14 1.24
N PRO A 395 15.08 51.20 -0.10
CA PRO A 395 16.31 50.76 -0.78
C PRO A 395 17.56 51.48 -0.28
N HIS A 396 18.53 50.72 0.24
CA HIS A 396 19.80 51.25 0.73
C HIS A 396 20.92 50.20 0.64
N ARG A 397 22.17 50.66 0.75
CA ARG A 397 23.35 49.80 0.93
C ARG A 397 23.70 49.72 2.41
N PRO A 398 23.96 48.52 2.97
CA PRO A 398 24.47 48.38 4.32
C PRO A 398 25.94 48.84 4.41
N THR A 399 26.45 48.94 5.62
CA THR A 399 27.89 49.06 5.87
C THR A 399 28.56 47.70 5.91
N GLU A 400 27.84 46.68 6.35
CA GLU A 400 28.38 45.34 6.63
C GLU A 400 27.39 44.24 6.24
N VAL A 401 27.90 43.14 5.69
CA VAL A 401 27.17 41.88 5.51
C VAL A 401 27.96 40.75 6.17
N GLN A 402 27.33 40.11 7.15
CA GLN A 402 27.85 38.95 7.87
C GLN A 402 27.42 37.67 7.17
N VAL A 403 28.39 36.79 6.93
CA VAL A 403 28.20 35.53 6.22
C VAL A 403 28.92 34.40 6.94
N ARG A 404 28.48 33.15 6.72
CA ARG A 404 29.27 31.98 7.14
C ARG A 404 30.39 31.72 6.14
N PRO A 405 31.47 31.03 6.56
CA PRO A 405 32.51 30.57 5.65
C PRO A 405 31.92 29.69 4.54
N ASP A 406 31.92 30.19 3.31
CA ASP A 406 31.50 29.49 2.10
C ASP A 406 32.31 30.03 0.90
N PRO A 407 32.93 29.17 0.07
CA PRO A 407 33.69 29.61 -1.11
C PRO A 407 32.91 30.53 -2.06
N LEU A 408 31.59 30.42 -2.11
CA LEU A 408 30.75 31.30 -2.93
C LEU A 408 30.79 32.75 -2.44
N TRP A 409 30.93 32.99 -1.14
CA TRP A 409 31.07 34.34 -0.60
C TRP A 409 32.45 34.95 -0.87
N ASP A 410 33.50 34.11 -0.93
CA ASP A 410 34.85 34.56 -1.32
C ASP A 410 34.86 35.13 -2.74
N GLU A 411 34.12 34.51 -3.67
CA GLU A 411 33.96 35.01 -5.04
C GLU A 411 33.21 36.35 -5.09
N LEU A 412 32.27 36.59 -4.18
CA LEU A 412 31.43 37.78 -4.16
C LEU A 412 32.03 38.95 -3.38
N ARG A 413 32.99 38.70 -2.49
CA ARG A 413 33.64 39.71 -1.63
C ARG A 413 34.18 40.92 -2.42
N PRO A 414 34.90 40.78 -3.55
CA PRO A 414 35.36 41.92 -4.34
C PRO A 414 34.23 42.77 -4.91
N HIS A 415 33.05 42.18 -5.13
CA HIS A 415 31.88 42.89 -5.65
C HIS A 415 31.15 43.68 -4.57
N LEU A 416 31.11 43.17 -3.33
CA LEU A 416 30.59 43.88 -2.16
C LEU A 416 31.52 45.04 -1.76
N ASP A 417 32.83 44.82 -1.78
CA ASP A 417 33.84 45.86 -1.51
C ASP A 417 33.74 47.01 -2.52
N ASP A 418 33.50 46.71 -3.81
CA ASP A 418 33.25 47.72 -4.86
C ASP A 418 32.00 48.57 -4.57
N LEU A 419 31.02 48.02 -3.85
CA LEU A 419 29.84 48.75 -3.35
C LEU A 419 30.09 49.43 -2.00
N GLY A 420 31.28 49.32 -1.42
CA GLY A 420 31.60 49.86 -0.09
C GLY A 420 30.95 49.10 1.06
N VAL A 421 30.54 47.85 0.83
CA VAL A 421 29.92 46.96 1.82
C VAL A 421 30.98 45.98 2.30
N GLU A 422 31.30 46.00 3.59
CA GLU A 422 32.27 45.08 4.18
C GLU A 422 31.65 43.69 4.33
N CYS A 423 32.30 42.66 3.78
CA CYS A 423 31.89 41.27 3.98
C CYS A 423 32.67 40.67 5.16
N VAL A 424 31.96 40.31 6.22
CA VAL A 424 32.53 39.82 7.49
C VAL A 424 32.14 38.36 7.68
N GLU A 425 33.12 37.51 7.92
CA GLU A 425 32.87 36.11 8.29
C GLU A 425 32.46 36.03 9.75
N ALA A 426 31.38 35.30 10.03
CA ALA A 426 30.86 35.05 11.35
C ALA A 426 30.65 33.53 11.55
N ASP A 427 31.06 33.03 12.71
CA ASP A 427 30.87 31.62 13.08
C ASP A 427 29.38 31.29 13.25
N GLU A 428 28.58 32.25 13.74
CA GLU A 428 27.14 32.12 13.95
C GLU A 428 26.37 33.31 13.37
N LEU A 429 25.26 33.03 12.69
CA LEU A 429 24.30 34.00 12.18
C LEU A 429 23.01 33.87 12.99
N ASP A 430 22.94 34.54 14.14
CA ASP A 430 21.86 34.44 15.13
C ASP A 430 20.47 34.78 14.58
N LEU A 431 20.32 35.87 13.81
CA LEU A 431 19.04 36.29 13.24
C LEU A 431 18.57 35.30 12.16
N ILE A 432 19.45 34.93 11.23
CA ILE A 432 19.11 33.94 10.20
C ILE A 432 18.83 32.58 10.83
N GLY A 433 19.61 32.15 11.82
CA GLY A 433 19.37 30.91 12.56
C GLY A 433 17.97 30.88 13.16
N PHE A 434 17.57 31.94 13.86
CA PHE A 434 16.22 32.06 14.40
C PHE A 434 15.12 31.99 13.34
N VAL A 435 15.29 32.71 12.22
CA VAL A 435 14.30 32.72 11.11
C VAL A 435 14.16 31.35 10.49
N LEU A 436 15.27 30.63 10.27
CA LEU A 436 15.24 29.29 9.68
C LEU A 436 14.66 28.25 10.64
N ASP A 437 14.95 28.34 11.93
CA ASP A 437 14.34 27.47 12.95
C ASP A 437 12.83 27.70 13.06
N ASP A 438 12.38 28.95 12.98
CA ASP A 438 10.96 29.31 13.00
C ASP A 438 10.26 28.89 11.69
N LEU A 439 10.89 29.10 10.54
CA LEU A 439 10.41 28.64 9.24
C LEU A 439 10.28 27.12 9.21
N ALA A 440 11.28 26.40 9.73
CA ALA A 440 11.24 24.95 9.85
C ALA A 440 10.01 24.51 10.66
N LYS A 441 9.79 25.10 11.86
CA LYS A 441 8.62 24.79 12.70
C LYS A 441 7.27 25.03 12.03
N HIS A 442 7.16 26.01 11.14
CA HIS A 442 5.90 26.32 10.43
C HIS A 442 5.71 25.49 9.15
N LEU A 443 6.79 25.02 8.52
CA LEU A 443 6.75 24.22 7.29
C LEU A 443 6.68 22.72 7.57
N THR A 444 7.29 22.24 8.65
CA THR A 444 7.24 20.83 9.02
C THR A 444 5.93 20.53 9.73
N ARG A 445 5.16 19.58 9.21
CA ARG A 445 4.24 18.82 10.07
C ARG A 445 5.08 18.18 11.18
N GLU A 446 4.52 17.93 12.36
CA GLU A 446 5.21 17.11 13.38
C GLU A 446 5.53 15.74 12.77
N GLU A 447 6.73 15.60 12.21
CA GLU A 447 7.24 14.35 11.65
C GLU A 447 7.83 13.52 12.80
N PRO A 448 7.68 12.19 12.77
CA PRO A 448 8.35 11.34 13.75
C PRO A 448 9.88 11.46 13.61
N PRO A 449 10.63 11.28 14.71
CA PRO A 449 12.09 11.31 14.65
C PRO A 449 12.62 10.21 13.74
N GLY A 450 13.74 10.49 13.07
CA GLY A 450 14.43 9.52 12.21
C GLY A 450 15.18 8.45 13.00
N LEU A 451 15.62 7.40 12.32
CA LEU A 451 16.38 6.28 12.90
C LEU A 451 17.67 6.74 13.58
N LEU A 452 18.44 7.66 12.98
CA LEU A 452 19.70 8.15 13.56
C LEU A 452 19.51 9.08 14.75
N GLU A 453 18.29 9.59 14.96
CA GLU A 453 17.93 10.39 16.14
C GLU A 453 17.61 9.50 17.35
N MET A 454 17.43 8.20 17.13
CA MET A 454 17.17 7.24 18.20
C MET A 454 18.46 6.86 18.93
N PRO A 455 18.46 6.87 20.28
CA PRO A 455 19.64 6.52 21.06
C PRO A 455 20.21 5.14 20.71
N GLY A 456 21.49 5.11 20.34
CA GLY A 456 22.23 3.87 20.07
C GLY A 456 22.14 3.35 18.62
N ILE A 457 21.40 4.01 17.73
CA ILE A 457 21.40 3.68 16.30
C ILE A 457 22.50 4.48 15.61
N MET A 458 23.49 3.77 15.06
CA MET A 458 24.61 4.35 14.33
C MET A 458 24.41 4.20 12.81
N PRO A 459 25.12 4.98 11.97
CA PRO A 459 25.00 4.88 10.51
C PRO A 459 25.15 3.46 9.95
N ASP A 460 26.06 2.66 10.51
CA ASP A 460 26.26 1.25 10.12
C ASP A 460 25.06 0.36 10.48
N GLY A 461 24.38 0.65 11.60
CA GLY A 461 23.14 -0.04 11.99
C GLY A 461 21.98 0.27 11.04
N GLY A 462 21.85 1.54 10.63
CA GLY A 462 20.93 1.94 9.58
C GLY A 462 21.25 1.27 8.24
N ALA A 463 22.53 1.23 7.85
CA ALA A 463 22.97 0.59 6.61
C ALA A 463 22.64 -0.91 6.57
N GLY A 464 22.92 -1.65 7.65
CA GLY A 464 22.62 -3.08 7.76
C GLY A 464 21.12 -3.38 7.64
N PHE A 465 20.28 -2.58 8.33
CA PHE A 465 18.82 -2.68 8.22
C PHE A 465 18.31 -2.40 6.80
N TYR A 466 18.77 -1.31 6.17
CA TYR A 466 18.36 -0.95 4.80
C TYR A 466 18.77 -2.01 3.77
N GLU A 467 19.97 -2.55 3.89
CA GLU A 467 20.44 -3.65 3.05
C GLU A 467 19.57 -4.90 3.21
N ALA A 468 19.34 -5.34 4.45
CA ALA A 468 18.48 -6.49 4.74
C ALA A 468 17.05 -6.29 4.21
N ALA A 469 16.50 -5.08 4.37
CA ALA A 469 15.16 -4.76 3.87
C ALA A 469 15.11 -4.75 2.34
N ALA A 470 16.12 -4.20 1.67
CA ALA A 470 16.22 -4.21 0.21
C ALA A 470 16.32 -5.64 -0.35
N GLU A 471 17.10 -6.51 0.30
CA GLU A 471 17.19 -7.93 -0.05
C GLU A 471 15.88 -8.67 0.19
N PHE A 472 15.22 -8.44 1.33
CA PHE A 472 13.90 -9.00 1.65
C PHE A 472 12.89 -8.60 0.57
N TYR A 473 12.86 -7.33 0.18
CA TYR A 473 11.93 -6.84 -0.83
C TYR A 473 12.14 -7.52 -2.18
N ARG A 474 13.40 -7.62 -2.63
CA ARG A 474 13.75 -8.27 -3.91
C ARG A 474 13.43 -9.76 -3.92
N GLN A 475 13.56 -10.44 -2.78
CA GLN A 475 13.20 -11.85 -2.64
C GLN A 475 11.68 -12.08 -2.60
N ALA A 476 10.90 -11.04 -2.30
CA ALA A 476 9.43 -11.04 -2.29
C ALA A 476 8.81 -12.27 -1.58
N PRO A 477 9.19 -12.57 -0.32
CA PRO A 477 8.75 -13.80 0.38
C PRO A 477 7.23 -13.90 0.56
N TRP A 478 6.51 -12.77 0.58
CA TRP A 478 5.04 -12.72 0.60
C TRP A 478 4.39 -13.42 -0.60
N LYS A 479 5.11 -13.64 -1.72
CA LYS A 479 4.61 -14.42 -2.86
C LYS A 479 4.49 -15.92 -2.57
N ARG A 480 5.07 -16.42 -1.49
CA ARG A 480 5.07 -17.85 -1.14
C ARG A 480 4.14 -18.19 0.03
N LEU A 481 3.55 -17.18 0.66
CA LEU A 481 2.74 -17.34 1.87
C LEU A 481 1.26 -17.11 1.62
N GLY A 482 0.46 -17.76 2.47
CA GLY A 482 -0.97 -17.49 2.63
C GLY A 482 -1.23 -16.25 3.50
N TYR A 483 -2.51 -15.97 3.78
CA TYR A 483 -2.95 -14.80 4.56
C TYR A 483 -2.82 -14.98 6.09
N GLU A 484 -2.86 -16.22 6.58
CA GLU A 484 -2.97 -16.55 8.02
C GLU A 484 -1.78 -17.41 8.48
N GLU A 485 -0.57 -17.03 8.06
CA GLU A 485 0.66 -17.75 8.40
C GLU A 485 1.54 -16.92 9.32
N ALA A 486 1.98 -17.49 10.44
CA ALA A 486 2.96 -16.89 11.34
C ALA A 486 4.16 -17.79 11.57
N ILE A 487 5.32 -17.16 11.66
CA ILE A 487 6.58 -17.81 11.99
C ILE A 487 6.95 -17.39 13.40
N ARG A 488 7.06 -18.35 14.31
CA ARG A 488 7.61 -18.11 15.64
C ARG A 488 9.10 -17.81 15.50
N VAL A 489 9.53 -16.70 16.09
CA VAL A 489 10.90 -16.22 16.10
C VAL A 489 11.38 -16.16 17.55
N GLU A 490 12.46 -16.87 17.83
CA GLU A 490 13.15 -16.84 19.12
C GLU A 490 14.61 -16.40 18.93
N CYS A 491 15.11 -15.58 19.85
CA CYS A 491 16.46 -15.05 19.80
C CYS A 491 17.08 -15.08 21.19
N ASP A 492 18.10 -15.93 21.38
CA ASP A 492 18.76 -16.12 22.68
C ASP A 492 19.56 -14.87 23.14
N ARG A 493 19.78 -13.89 22.26
CA ARG A 493 20.50 -12.65 22.55
C ARG A 493 19.68 -11.67 23.40
N TYR A 494 18.36 -11.74 23.34
CA TYR A 494 17.45 -10.78 23.94
C TYR A 494 16.53 -11.45 24.95
N GLU A 495 16.20 -10.77 26.05
CA GLU A 495 15.31 -11.32 27.09
C GLU A 495 13.83 -11.34 26.65
N SER A 496 13.47 -10.55 25.64
CA SER A 496 12.13 -10.48 25.07
C SER A 496 11.89 -11.62 24.07
N GLY A 497 10.62 -11.99 23.88
CA GLY A 497 10.18 -13.03 22.93
C GLY A 497 9.34 -14.13 23.59
N PRO A 498 8.85 -15.12 22.83
CA PRO A 498 8.97 -15.24 21.37
C PRO A 498 8.19 -14.15 20.62
N TRP A 499 8.61 -13.85 19.40
CA TRP A 499 7.84 -13.03 18.46
C TRP A 499 7.15 -13.91 17.42
N TYR A 500 6.07 -13.41 16.84
CA TYR A 500 5.30 -14.08 15.80
C TYR A 500 5.34 -13.20 14.56
N ALA A 501 6.20 -13.57 13.62
CA ALA A 501 6.41 -12.86 12.37
C ALA A 501 5.28 -13.16 11.39
N VAL A 502 4.58 -12.12 10.95
CA VAL A 502 3.58 -12.16 9.88
C VAL A 502 4.11 -11.35 8.72
N VAL A 503 4.34 -12.02 7.59
CA VAL A 503 4.79 -11.37 6.36
C VAL A 503 3.57 -10.80 5.64
N MET A 504 3.61 -9.50 5.35
CA MET A 504 2.55 -8.75 4.68
C MET A 504 2.89 -8.57 3.19
N GLY A 505 1.90 -8.74 2.32
CA GLY A 505 2.00 -8.36 0.91
C GLY A 505 1.07 -9.08 -0.06
N GLN A 506 0.23 -9.98 0.45
CA GLN A 506 -0.68 -10.84 -0.31
C GLN A 506 -1.70 -10.03 -1.11
N SER A 507 -2.14 -8.87 -0.62
CA SER A 507 -3.04 -7.94 -1.33
C SER A 507 -2.29 -6.88 -2.14
N GLY A 508 -0.98 -6.75 -1.96
CA GLY A 508 -0.18 -5.64 -2.46
C GLY A 508 -0.34 -4.32 -1.70
N LEU A 509 -1.38 -4.11 -0.88
CA LEU A 509 -1.63 -2.81 -0.20
C LEU A 509 -0.52 -2.37 0.76
N THR A 510 0.09 -3.32 1.45
CA THR A 510 1.23 -3.11 2.33
C THR A 510 2.17 -4.29 2.15
N LEU A 511 3.42 -4.01 1.83
CA LEU A 511 4.48 -5.02 1.80
C LEU A 511 5.32 -4.85 3.06
N GLY A 512 5.72 -5.94 3.72
CA GLY A 512 6.52 -5.83 4.93
C GLY A 512 6.51 -7.06 5.83
N VAL A 513 6.92 -6.86 7.08
CA VAL A 513 6.79 -7.86 8.15
C VAL A 513 6.41 -7.18 9.46
N ALA A 514 5.51 -7.81 10.21
CA ALA A 514 5.15 -7.43 11.57
C ALA A 514 5.52 -8.54 12.55
N LEU A 515 6.22 -8.21 13.63
CA LEU A 515 6.62 -9.10 14.70
C LEU A 515 5.68 -8.87 15.90
N TYR A 516 4.67 -9.72 16.05
CA TYR A 516 3.73 -9.66 17.17
C TYR A 516 4.30 -10.34 18.42
N GLU A 517 3.91 -9.87 19.61
CA GLU A 517 4.36 -10.43 20.89
C GLU A 517 3.34 -11.40 21.53
N ASP A 518 2.10 -11.42 21.04
CA ASP A 518 0.99 -12.20 21.62
C ASP A 518 0.29 -13.05 20.55
N LEU A 519 0.54 -14.36 20.58
CA LEU A 519 -0.10 -15.32 19.68
C LEU A 519 -1.61 -15.44 19.91
N GLY A 520 -2.07 -15.33 21.15
CA GLY A 520 -3.50 -15.40 21.46
C GLY A 520 -4.25 -14.23 20.85
N LEU A 521 -3.67 -13.03 20.92
CA LEU A 521 -4.23 -11.85 20.25
C LEU A 521 -4.17 -11.98 18.73
N LEU A 522 -3.07 -12.49 18.18
CA LEU A 522 -2.92 -12.73 16.75
C LEU A 522 -3.98 -13.72 16.23
N ARG A 523 -4.23 -14.82 16.94
CA ARG A 523 -5.28 -15.80 16.60
C ARG A 523 -6.68 -15.17 16.62
N ARG A 524 -6.98 -14.32 17.60
CA ARG A 524 -8.26 -13.59 17.69
C ARG A 524 -8.44 -12.56 16.56
N MET A 525 -7.34 -11.98 16.10
CA MET A 525 -7.34 -11.10 14.94
C MET A 525 -7.71 -11.88 13.67
N TRP A 526 -7.14 -13.09 13.47
CA TRP A 526 -7.46 -13.95 12.32
C TRP A 526 -8.87 -14.55 12.38
N SER A 527 -9.38 -14.89 13.57
CA SER A 527 -10.73 -15.45 13.71
C SER A 527 -11.85 -14.42 13.48
N GLY A 528 -11.52 -13.13 13.31
CA GLY A 528 -12.49 -12.05 13.15
C GLY A 528 -13.27 -11.73 14.43
N GLU A 529 -12.81 -12.21 15.58
CA GLU A 529 -13.43 -11.94 16.89
C GLU A 529 -13.27 -10.48 17.35
N LEU A 530 -12.30 -9.78 16.78
CA LEU A 530 -11.98 -8.40 17.09
C LEU A 530 -12.43 -7.50 15.94
N SER A 531 -13.14 -6.42 16.27
CA SER A 531 -13.39 -5.35 15.31
C SER A 531 -12.08 -4.69 14.86
N GLU A 532 -12.09 -4.01 13.71
CA GLU A 532 -10.92 -3.28 13.23
C GLU A 532 -10.39 -2.25 14.26
N GLU A 533 -11.29 -1.56 14.96
CA GLU A 533 -10.91 -0.58 15.99
C GLU A 533 -10.24 -1.26 17.20
N GLU A 534 -10.75 -2.41 17.63
CA GLU A 534 -10.15 -3.20 18.72
C GLU A 534 -8.80 -3.77 18.31
N ASN A 535 -8.71 -4.34 17.11
CA ASN A 535 -7.45 -4.81 16.53
C ASN A 535 -6.42 -3.69 16.51
N ALA A 536 -6.82 -2.51 16.02
CA ALA A 536 -5.94 -1.38 15.90
C ALA A 536 -5.41 -0.92 17.29
N ARG A 537 -6.25 -0.94 18.33
CA ARG A 537 -5.87 -0.50 19.69
C ARG A 537 -5.09 -1.52 20.51
N LEU A 538 -5.36 -2.81 20.34
CA LEU A 538 -4.80 -3.86 21.21
C LEU A 538 -3.47 -4.41 20.72
N THR A 539 -3.25 -4.43 19.40
CA THR A 539 -2.07 -5.04 18.81
C THR A 539 -0.80 -4.24 19.09
N VAL A 540 0.20 -4.95 19.59
CA VAL A 540 1.57 -4.46 19.76
C VAL A 540 2.44 -5.26 18.80
N ALA A 541 3.18 -4.55 17.95
CA ALA A 541 4.04 -5.17 16.97
C ALA A 541 5.23 -4.28 16.65
N LEU A 542 6.37 -4.91 16.42
CA LEU A 542 7.51 -4.28 15.78
C LEU A 542 7.40 -4.53 14.27
N THR A 543 7.28 -3.47 13.48
CA THR A 543 6.86 -3.54 12.09
C THR A 543 7.86 -2.86 11.17
N VAL A 544 8.06 -3.45 10.00
CA VAL A 544 8.65 -2.79 8.85
C VAL A 544 7.69 -2.84 7.67
N THR A 545 7.41 -1.69 7.07
CA THR A 545 6.67 -1.55 5.81
C THR A 545 7.58 -1.01 4.71
N PHE A 546 7.16 -1.16 3.46
CA PHE A 546 7.83 -0.57 2.31
C PHE A 546 6.93 0.48 1.67
N ASP A 547 7.45 1.70 1.62
CA ASP A 547 6.71 2.89 1.24
C ASP A 547 7.46 3.68 0.15
N PRO A 548 6.75 4.51 -0.64
CA PRO A 548 7.40 5.38 -1.60
C PRO A 548 8.17 6.50 -0.90
N GLU A 549 9.15 7.05 -1.62
CA GLU A 549 9.99 8.16 -1.13
C GLU A 549 9.17 9.32 -0.54
N SER A 550 8.00 9.63 -1.11
CA SER A 550 7.14 10.73 -0.64
C SER A 550 6.46 10.50 0.71
N GLN A 551 6.48 9.28 1.24
CA GLN A 551 5.87 8.91 2.52
C GLN A 551 6.90 8.66 3.64
N MET A 552 8.20 8.74 3.33
CA MET A 552 9.25 8.54 4.31
C MET A 552 9.49 9.81 5.15
N PRO A 553 9.84 9.66 6.44
CA PRO A 553 10.29 10.79 7.25
C PRO A 553 11.51 11.47 6.61
N THR A 554 11.55 12.81 6.66
CA THR A 554 12.62 13.57 5.99
C THR A 554 14.01 13.21 6.51
N ALA A 555 14.14 13.01 7.82
CA ALA A 555 15.40 12.64 8.47
C ALA A 555 15.96 11.31 7.92
N ASP A 556 15.11 10.30 7.73
CA ASP A 556 15.52 9.00 7.22
C ASP A 556 15.91 9.03 5.74
N LEU A 557 15.21 9.84 4.93
CA LEU A 557 15.57 10.04 3.53
C LEU A 557 16.94 10.72 3.37
N LEU A 558 17.20 11.76 4.17
CA LEU A 558 18.47 12.46 4.14
C LEU A 558 19.60 11.54 4.63
N ALA A 559 19.41 10.81 5.72
CA ALA A 559 20.38 9.84 6.22
C ALA A 559 20.70 8.75 5.18
N ALA A 560 19.67 8.19 4.53
CA ALA A 560 19.85 7.17 3.49
C ALA A 560 20.65 7.71 2.29
N ARG A 561 20.43 8.97 1.90
CA ARG A 561 21.16 9.62 0.79
C ARG A 561 22.60 9.97 1.16
N GLU A 562 22.80 10.55 2.34
CA GLU A 562 24.11 10.97 2.84
C GLU A 562 25.05 9.77 2.99
N HIS A 563 24.55 8.68 3.58
CA HIS A 563 25.34 7.48 3.84
C HIS A 563 25.28 6.42 2.73
N GLY A 564 24.51 6.66 1.66
CA GLY A 564 24.38 5.75 0.53
C GLY A 564 23.74 4.39 0.89
N TRP A 565 22.75 4.39 1.78
CA TRP A 565 22.06 3.17 2.20
C TRP A 565 21.30 2.51 1.04
N ALA A 566 21.31 1.18 1.02
CA ALA A 566 20.70 0.41 -0.05
C ALA A 566 19.16 0.48 -0.01
N VAL A 567 18.53 0.72 -1.16
CA VAL A 567 17.07 0.69 -1.32
C VAL A 567 16.71 -0.19 -2.51
N ALA A 568 15.61 -0.94 -2.43
CA ALA A 568 15.19 -1.84 -3.52
C ALA A 568 14.66 -1.09 -4.75
N GLY A 569 14.14 0.12 -4.56
CA GLY A 569 13.63 1.02 -5.59
C GLY A 569 12.88 2.21 -4.99
N PRO A 570 12.41 3.16 -5.82
CA PRO A 570 11.77 4.40 -5.37
C PRO A 570 10.43 4.18 -4.62
N GLU A 571 9.81 3.02 -4.78
CA GLU A 571 8.57 2.61 -4.10
C GLU A 571 8.81 1.64 -2.93
N ALA A 572 10.06 1.46 -2.52
CA ALA A 572 10.47 0.37 -1.63
C ALA A 572 11.46 0.85 -0.55
N TYR A 573 11.24 2.05 -0.01
CA TYR A 573 11.97 2.53 1.17
C TYR A 573 11.43 1.81 2.42
N PRO A 574 12.31 1.26 3.27
CA PRO A 574 11.88 0.58 4.48
C PRO A 574 11.53 1.58 5.58
N SER A 575 10.30 1.52 6.09
CA SER A 575 9.83 2.28 7.25
C SER A 575 9.68 1.35 8.44
N ALA A 576 10.52 1.53 9.46
CA ALA A 576 10.48 0.72 10.68
C ALA A 576 9.86 1.50 11.84
N PHE A 577 8.92 0.88 12.54
CA PHE A 577 8.28 1.46 13.71
C PHE A 577 7.78 0.39 14.66
N ARG A 578 7.72 0.73 15.95
CA ARG A 578 6.97 -0.04 16.93
C ARG A 578 5.60 0.57 17.11
N LYS A 579 4.57 -0.25 16.93
CA LYS A 579 3.20 0.06 17.31
C LYS A 579 2.96 -0.38 18.76
N GLU A 580 2.50 0.54 19.58
CA GLU A 580 2.15 0.30 20.98
C GLU A 580 0.63 0.33 21.19
N LYS A 581 0.18 -0.09 22.37
CA LYS A 581 -1.24 -0.08 22.73
C LYS A 581 -1.80 1.34 22.63
N GLY A 582 -3.01 1.46 22.08
CA GLY A 582 -3.67 2.75 21.93
C GLY A 582 -3.22 3.57 20.72
N LEU A 583 -2.68 2.92 19.67
CA LEU A 583 -2.28 3.53 18.38
C LEU A 583 -1.05 4.43 18.43
N SER A 584 -0.31 4.46 19.53
CA SER A 584 0.97 5.16 19.57
C SER A 584 1.99 4.43 18.70
N MET A 585 2.74 5.19 17.91
CA MET A 585 3.84 4.69 17.08
C MET A 585 5.12 5.42 17.46
N ARG A 586 6.22 4.69 17.50
CA ARG A 586 7.56 5.25 17.70
C ARG A 586 8.57 4.54 16.80
N PRO A 587 9.71 5.17 16.47
CA PRO A 587 10.81 4.44 15.85
C PRO A 587 11.32 3.29 16.74
N PRO A 588 11.96 2.27 16.15
CA PRO A 588 12.53 1.16 16.89
C PRO A 588 13.71 1.61 17.77
N LEU A 589 13.93 0.89 18.88
CA LEU A 589 15.18 0.96 19.63
C LEU A 589 16.31 0.25 18.86
N ALA A 590 17.58 0.51 19.23
CA ALA A 590 18.73 -0.09 18.55
C ALA A 590 18.67 -1.63 18.47
N TRP A 591 18.28 -2.29 19.56
CA TRP A 591 18.14 -3.75 19.58
C TRP A 591 16.93 -4.26 18.79
N GLU A 592 15.86 -3.45 18.70
CA GLU A 592 14.67 -3.76 17.89
C GLU A 592 15.01 -3.66 16.40
N LEU A 593 15.79 -2.65 16.01
CA LEU A 593 16.28 -2.50 14.64
C LEU A 593 17.19 -3.67 14.23
N GLU A 594 18.07 -4.11 15.12
CA GLU A 594 18.91 -5.28 14.87
C GLU A 594 18.10 -6.60 14.78
N LEU A 595 17.08 -6.76 15.62
CA LEU A 595 16.15 -7.89 15.51
C LEU A 595 15.42 -7.87 14.16
N LEU A 596 14.94 -6.71 13.71
CA LEU A 596 14.34 -6.54 12.38
C LEU A 596 15.33 -6.89 11.27
N GLU A 597 16.57 -6.40 11.34
CA GLU A 597 17.63 -6.76 10.39
C GLU A 597 17.80 -8.28 10.30
N GLY A 598 17.95 -8.96 11.45
CA GLY A 598 18.10 -10.40 11.51
C GLY A 598 16.90 -11.16 10.93
N CYS A 599 15.68 -10.73 11.27
CA CYS A 599 14.44 -11.29 10.74
C CYS A 599 14.36 -11.12 9.21
N LEU A 600 14.66 -9.93 8.68
CA LEU A 600 14.63 -9.63 7.26
C LEU A 600 15.63 -10.49 6.46
N ARG A 601 16.79 -10.84 7.04
CA ARG A 601 17.77 -11.74 6.42
C ARG A 601 17.38 -13.22 6.56
N ALA A 602 16.77 -13.63 7.66
CA ALA A 602 16.48 -15.05 7.95
C ALA A 602 15.16 -15.54 7.35
N LEU A 603 14.08 -14.76 7.45
CA LEU A 603 12.73 -15.17 7.06
C LEU A 603 12.62 -15.60 5.59
N PRO A 604 13.17 -14.87 4.59
CA PRO A 604 13.10 -15.30 3.19
C PRO A 604 13.74 -16.68 2.96
N ARG A 605 14.89 -16.92 3.61
CA ARG A 605 15.61 -18.20 3.52
C ARG A 605 14.83 -19.33 4.19
N PHE A 606 14.22 -19.06 5.34
CA PHE A 606 13.35 -20.02 6.04
C PHE A 606 12.15 -20.40 5.19
N ILE A 607 11.40 -19.41 4.68
CA ILE A 607 10.21 -19.61 3.83
C ILE A 607 10.58 -20.36 2.55
N ALA A 608 11.76 -20.11 1.98
CA ALA A 608 12.20 -20.80 0.79
C ALA A 608 12.61 -22.26 1.03
N GLY A 609 13.12 -22.59 2.22
CA GLY A 609 13.61 -23.92 2.56
C GLY A 609 12.59 -24.82 3.25
N HIS A 610 11.58 -24.24 3.89
CA HIS A 610 10.66 -24.95 4.81
C HIS A 610 9.21 -24.55 4.51
N PRO A 611 8.41 -25.43 3.87
CA PRO A 611 7.02 -25.11 3.56
C PRO A 611 6.17 -24.95 4.85
N PRO A 612 5.11 -24.14 4.82
CA PRO A 612 4.14 -24.06 5.92
C PRO A 612 3.69 -25.45 6.39
N GLY A 613 3.64 -25.64 7.70
CA GLY A 613 3.32 -26.92 8.34
C GLY A 613 4.51 -27.84 8.62
N ASP A 614 5.76 -27.46 8.32
CA ASP A 614 6.95 -28.15 8.88
C ASP A 614 7.00 -27.95 10.40
N PRO A 615 6.86 -29.01 11.22
CA PRO A 615 6.83 -28.89 12.68
C PRO A 615 8.21 -28.62 13.30
N LYS A 616 9.28 -28.63 12.51
CA LYS A 616 10.65 -28.49 13.02
C LYS A 616 11.02 -27.04 13.27
N THR A 617 11.74 -26.82 14.38
CA THR A 617 12.46 -25.58 14.62
C THR A 617 13.81 -25.61 13.91
N HIS A 618 14.10 -24.55 13.17
CA HIS A 618 15.34 -24.37 12.40
C HIS A 618 16.11 -23.19 12.95
N ARG A 619 17.40 -23.40 13.28
CA ARG A 619 18.30 -22.32 13.74
C ARG A 619 19.04 -21.72 12.55
N MET A 620 18.99 -20.40 12.44
CA MET A 620 19.62 -19.65 11.36
C MET A 620 20.51 -18.55 11.93
N THR A 621 21.78 -18.56 11.55
CA THR A 621 22.73 -17.50 11.89
C THR A 621 22.88 -16.56 10.70
N VAL A 622 22.71 -15.26 10.94
CA VAL A 622 22.77 -14.20 9.93
C VAL A 622 23.68 -13.06 10.40
N PRO A 623 24.38 -12.38 9.47
CA PRO A 623 25.15 -11.19 9.82
C PRO A 623 24.20 -10.05 10.20
N VAL A 624 24.59 -9.26 11.19
CA VAL A 624 23.93 -8.01 11.61
C VAL A 624 25.00 -6.96 11.90
N ALA A 625 24.61 -5.69 12.06
CA ALA A 625 25.56 -4.60 12.29
C ALA A 625 26.55 -4.84 13.45
N THR A 626 26.16 -5.59 14.49
CA THR A 626 27.01 -5.89 15.66
C THR A 626 27.70 -7.28 15.61
N GLY A 627 27.66 -7.98 14.48
CA GLY A 627 28.28 -9.31 14.31
C GLY A 627 27.30 -10.34 13.76
N GLU A 628 27.04 -11.43 14.50
CA GLU A 628 26.16 -12.51 14.06
C GLU A 628 24.96 -12.71 15.00
N LEU A 629 23.74 -12.71 14.47
CA LEU A 629 22.52 -13.01 15.20
C LEU A 629 22.03 -14.42 14.86
N THR A 630 21.69 -15.22 15.87
CA THR A 630 21.08 -16.54 15.67
C THR A 630 19.62 -16.51 16.05
N LEU A 631 18.75 -16.86 15.10
CA LEU A 631 17.30 -16.95 15.29
C LEU A 631 16.87 -18.42 15.20
N ALA A 632 16.00 -18.84 16.12
CA ALA A 632 15.27 -20.10 16.01
C ALA A 632 13.88 -19.81 15.43
N LEU A 633 13.58 -20.45 14.29
CA LEU A 633 12.38 -20.23 13.49
C LEU A 633 11.55 -21.50 13.40
N SER A 634 10.25 -21.41 13.59
CA SER A 634 9.31 -22.52 13.36
C SER A 634 7.95 -21.99 12.91
N TRP A 635 7.21 -22.77 12.12
CA TRP A 635 5.81 -22.45 11.83
C TRP A 635 4.97 -22.53 13.10
N VAL A 636 4.01 -21.62 13.23
CA VAL A 636 3.01 -21.68 14.30
C VAL A 636 1.94 -22.70 13.92
N GLU A 637 1.73 -23.70 14.77
CA GLU A 637 0.65 -24.68 14.54
C GLU A 637 -0.72 -24.04 14.83
N GLU A 638 -1.69 -24.29 13.94
CA GLU A 638 -3.11 -24.15 14.24
C GLU A 638 -3.53 -25.31 15.14
N GLU A 639 -3.84 -25.03 16.41
CA GLU A 639 -4.39 -26.00 17.37
C GLU A 639 -5.86 -26.35 17.10
#